data_AF-A0A087SQY9-F1
#
_entry.id   AF-A0A087SQY9-F1
#
_cell.length_a   1.000
_cell.length_b   1.000
_cell.length_c   1.000
_cell.angle_alpha   90.00
_cell.angle_beta   90.00
_cell.angle_gamma   90.00
#
_symmetry.space_group_name_H-M   'P 1'
#
loop_
_entity.id
_entity.type
_entity.pdbx_description
1 polymer ?
#
loop_
_entity_poly.entity_id
_entity_poly.type
_entity_poly.pdbx_seq_one_letter_code
_entity_poly.pdbx_strand_id
1 'polypeptide(L)'
;MRMHGIPKQLLGGCRAYQGSVRPIHGSVAPLGAGGSDTKEHLQGLSGEQQASVAAPLGTSLVVAGPGSGKTRVLISRILHLVQAHDVAPHSIAAITFTNKAAREMRERLEHALGPEAAAQPFIGTFHGLGLSMLRQASSQLPAGCRVRPGFSVADGDAATAMMQRLVKSTAGIDIRQSGARTSAEQKRTVAKQARIILSAISRMKNSVPGYAALKGEQAMLRELMQRRGTELTMQNKIMAREMGWWYEMYRDSLAQSNAADFDDLLSLTVTLLQESEAARCALSRRFHHILVDEFQDTNATQYELVKLLAPVDSLQKGRRSLFLVGDPDQAIYGWRGAIPEQLGERLRTDYPDLKVLTLRDNYRSSSTILAAARAVLGPQSRRLRPMLPHGPALRLHSVLGPTEEGELVARQIRRLQARHGVPLSEVAVLVRTHAQTRAIEEALVRHRIRYIVLGGRTFWQRKEVQDVLAYLRLALAPWDGVALRRIINVPKRGLGPATLAKLEAAGEGSIARALFPPAWPLEGGVEGTVAPTLPLLDRGALGLSAATAKKVEAFRALALGLAAALRSMPLHDALAHIVEATGYLDGAKDAAAEDNDEAVADSKDGRAVGATAEDLPSASSTGEAKEEETAVTLRRRLGQLVEVARLAGEAGAPGLPVADLGLEVESGRDERLEGVRAFLDSCALDAAPDGGEAAARRDSVRVSTMHAAKGLEYAAVFVPGCVEGQIPSPPRENDGGAALREERRLMYVSLTRAKQHLTLLSFLLPSRFIKELEDSGCVLERTEHEDSERRAPHRSHRAAARYQRSRRLNRPEESSSPSVLVADIGGTNARFQVWQLDDVLRPSRLILEKFLPTKDYPTFDDALSAFLADPALAGHAPQSAAFACAGPVARGACTMTNLGWTIDEAEVAARHGLRATVLNDLEAVGYGVPVLPESALLTLHHAPVQDRAPKAVLGPGTGLGEAQLFWDEAVGNYRVCASEGSHATFAPRGWKQRALQAAVQAERGHCSVERVGCGDGLRRIYDFLGSDEPSQYPGRDLGAKRDPAAISAAALDGSDPRAAEALDIFLSIVGAEAGHMALRGLTTGGVYICGGIFPKVLDRVRAGGVAEAFLWRDSRFHDKVLKHIPLFVVLEEKVGLLGTREQAIRLLHQQAEDVSIAT
;
A
#
# COMPACT_ATOMS: atom_id res chain seq x y z
N MET A 1 26.51 -0.62 -20.15
CA MET A 1 26.86 -0.48 -21.57
C MET A 1 27.16 0.98 -21.86
N ARG A 2 28.41 1.32 -22.20
CA ARG A 2 28.81 2.68 -22.59
C ARG A 2 28.29 2.96 -24.00
N MET A 3 27.54 4.04 -24.20
CA MET A 3 27.18 4.53 -25.53
C MET A 3 27.94 5.83 -25.81
N HIS A 4 28.92 5.74 -26.71
CA HIS A 4 29.56 6.87 -27.38
C HIS A 4 28.74 7.27 -28.63
N GLY A 5 28.78 8.55 -28.98
CA GLY A 5 28.64 9.02 -30.36
C GLY A 5 27.35 9.78 -30.69
N ILE A 6 27.35 11.11 -30.52
CA ILE A 6 26.45 12.03 -31.23
C ILE A 6 27.27 12.65 -32.38
N PRO A 7 26.82 12.57 -33.65
CA PRO A 7 27.53 13.21 -34.76
C PRO A 7 27.45 14.74 -34.69
N LYS A 8 28.60 15.41 -34.83
CA LYS A 8 28.70 16.84 -35.14
C LYS A 8 28.29 17.07 -36.60
N GLN A 9 27.00 17.22 -36.86
CA GLN A 9 26.50 17.79 -38.12
C GLN A 9 25.04 18.21 -37.91
N LEU A 10 24.83 19.45 -37.45
CA LEU A 10 23.61 20.28 -37.60
C LEU A 10 23.87 21.67 -36.96
N LEU A 11 25.06 22.23 -37.19
CA LEU A 11 25.37 23.64 -36.98
C LEU A 11 25.28 24.31 -38.35
N GLY A 12 24.10 24.83 -38.70
CA GLY A 12 23.90 25.52 -39.97
C GLY A 12 22.44 25.56 -40.37
N GLY A 13 21.67 26.46 -39.76
CA GLY A 13 20.25 26.57 -40.10
C GLY A 13 19.42 27.61 -39.34
N CYS A 14 20.01 28.69 -38.82
CA CYS A 14 19.23 29.88 -38.44
C CYS A 14 19.40 30.91 -39.55
N ARG A 15 18.54 30.85 -40.58
CA ARG A 15 18.30 32.01 -41.44
C ARG A 15 17.47 33.02 -40.67
N ALA A 16 17.99 34.24 -40.57
CA ALA A 16 17.29 35.39 -40.07
C ALA A 16 15.96 35.58 -40.81
N TYR A 17 14.84 35.47 -40.08
CA TYR A 17 13.57 36.00 -40.53
C TYR A 17 13.48 37.44 -40.01
N GLN A 18 13.90 38.38 -40.84
CA GLN A 18 13.62 39.81 -40.65
C GLN A 18 12.14 40.06 -40.96
N GLY A 19 11.27 39.71 -40.01
CA GLY A 19 9.89 40.18 -39.97
C GLY A 19 9.80 41.27 -38.90
N SER A 20 9.64 42.52 -39.32
CA SER A 20 9.48 43.68 -38.44
C SER A 20 8.20 43.56 -37.60
N VAL A 21 8.31 42.97 -36.41
CA VAL A 21 7.29 43.11 -35.37
C VAL A 21 7.57 44.42 -34.64
N ARG A 22 6.67 45.38 -34.79
CA ARG A 22 6.74 46.67 -34.07
C ARG A 22 6.72 46.39 -32.55
N PRO A 23 7.65 46.94 -31.77
CA PRO A 23 7.53 46.91 -30.32
C PRO A 23 6.30 47.74 -29.94
N ILE A 24 5.35 47.13 -29.23
CA ILE A 24 4.31 47.88 -28.52
C ILE A 24 5.02 48.52 -27.31
N HIS A 25 5.60 49.70 -27.52
CA HIS A 25 5.98 50.59 -26.44
C HIS A 25 4.70 51.18 -25.83
N GLY A 26 4.05 50.40 -24.97
CA GLY A 26 3.20 50.97 -23.92
C GLY A 26 4.13 51.39 -22.80
N SER A 27 4.50 52.68 -22.76
CA SER A 27 5.23 53.24 -21.63
C SER A 27 4.34 53.16 -20.39
N VAL A 28 4.61 52.21 -19.51
CA VAL A 28 4.23 52.35 -18.10
C VAL A 28 5.11 53.48 -17.57
N ALA A 29 4.49 54.57 -17.13
CA ALA A 29 5.18 55.71 -16.55
C ALA A 29 6.13 55.22 -15.44
N PRO A 30 7.34 55.79 -15.32
CA PRO A 30 8.22 55.44 -14.21
C PRO A 30 7.49 55.81 -12.92
N LEU A 31 7.22 54.81 -12.08
CA LEU A 31 6.83 55.04 -10.70
C LEU A 31 7.87 55.99 -10.11
N GLY A 32 7.41 57.17 -9.72
CA GLY A 32 8.26 58.29 -9.33
C GLY A 32 9.29 57.85 -8.31
N ALA A 33 10.52 58.34 -8.51
CA ALA A 33 11.61 58.28 -7.56
C ALA A 33 11.24 59.07 -6.29
N GLY A 34 10.40 58.48 -5.44
CA GLY A 34 10.32 58.80 -4.02
C GLY A 34 11.35 57.94 -3.32
N GLY A 35 12.48 58.54 -2.93
CA GLY A 35 13.45 57.86 -2.06
C GLY A 35 12.80 57.56 -0.71
N SER A 36 12.41 56.31 -0.50
CA SER A 36 12.18 55.75 0.84
C SER A 36 13.06 54.51 1.02
N ASP A 37 13.94 54.61 2.02
CA ASP A 37 14.85 53.62 2.60
C ASP A 37 15.00 52.23 1.93
N THR A 38 16.21 51.93 1.46
CA THR A 38 16.58 50.84 0.53
C THR A 38 16.50 49.40 1.07
N LYS A 39 15.81 49.09 2.18
CA LYS A 39 15.77 47.73 2.78
C LYS A 39 14.48 47.36 3.53
N GLU A 40 13.32 47.97 3.27
CA GLU A 40 12.08 47.61 3.99
C GLU A 40 11.73 46.11 3.94
N HIS A 41 11.92 45.44 2.79
CA HIS A 41 11.69 43.99 2.64
C HIS A 41 12.64 43.11 3.45
N LEU A 42 13.71 43.67 4.01
CA LEU A 42 14.66 42.99 4.90
C LEU A 42 14.47 43.37 6.38
N GLN A 43 13.62 44.36 6.67
CA GLN A 43 13.39 44.82 8.04
C GLN A 43 12.68 43.73 8.89
N GLY A 44 13.16 43.58 10.13
CA GLY A 44 12.64 42.60 11.09
C GLY A 44 12.94 41.13 10.77
N LEU A 45 13.76 40.84 9.75
CA LEU A 45 14.33 39.50 9.49
C LEU A 45 15.61 39.30 10.30
N SER A 46 15.88 38.07 10.73
CA SER A 46 17.16 37.72 11.36
C SER A 46 18.31 37.74 10.36
N GLY A 47 19.57 37.79 10.83
CA GLY A 47 20.73 37.75 9.93
C GLY A 47 20.76 36.52 9.01
N GLU A 48 20.34 35.35 9.49
CA GLU A 48 20.24 34.12 8.67
C GLU A 48 19.11 34.20 7.63
N GLN A 49 17.98 34.81 7.99
CA GLN A 49 16.86 35.05 7.07
C GLN A 49 17.24 36.08 6.00
N GLN A 50 17.87 37.19 6.39
CA GLN A 50 18.38 38.21 5.45
C GLN A 50 19.40 37.62 4.48
N ALA A 51 20.35 36.81 4.98
CA ALA A 51 21.34 36.14 4.13
C ALA A 51 20.70 35.16 3.13
N SER A 52 19.57 34.55 3.51
CA SER A 52 18.81 33.65 2.65
C SER A 52 18.00 34.42 1.60
N VAL A 53 17.35 35.53 1.98
CA VAL A 53 16.62 36.42 1.06
C VAL A 53 17.56 37.08 0.07
N ALA A 54 18.75 37.51 0.49
CA ALA A 54 19.76 38.17 -0.34
C ALA A 54 20.70 37.20 -1.07
N ALA A 55 20.37 35.91 -1.14
CA ALA A 55 21.18 34.94 -1.87
C ALA A 55 21.34 35.33 -3.35
N PRO A 56 22.53 35.18 -3.96
CA PRO A 56 22.72 35.44 -5.39
C PRO A 56 21.75 34.65 -6.27
N LEU A 57 21.53 35.13 -7.49
CA LEU A 57 20.80 34.38 -8.51
C LEU A 57 21.54 33.06 -8.83
N GLY A 58 20.79 32.02 -9.21
CA GLY A 58 21.27 30.64 -9.32
C GLY A 58 20.41 29.68 -8.49
N THR A 59 20.96 28.52 -8.11
CA THR A 59 20.24 27.52 -7.30
C THR A 59 20.59 27.67 -5.82
N SER A 60 19.57 27.89 -4.99
CA SER A 60 19.71 27.95 -3.53
C SER A 60 18.76 26.98 -2.85
N LEU A 61 19.24 26.31 -1.81
CA LEU A 61 18.44 25.52 -0.87
C LEU A 61 18.50 26.15 0.52
N VAL A 62 17.36 26.59 1.04
CA VAL A 62 17.22 27.04 2.42
C VAL A 62 16.70 25.87 3.27
N VAL A 63 17.58 25.28 4.07
CA VAL A 63 17.21 24.27 5.06
C VAL A 63 16.69 24.96 6.31
N ALA A 64 15.38 24.86 6.53
CA ALA A 64 14.69 25.70 7.50
C ALA A 64 13.84 24.84 8.44
N GLY A 65 14.18 24.81 9.73
CA GLY A 65 13.41 24.06 10.74
C GLY A 65 11.97 24.56 10.91
N PRO A 66 11.10 23.86 11.68
CA PRO A 66 9.80 24.39 12.06
C PRO A 66 9.96 25.72 12.79
N GLY A 67 9.01 26.64 12.61
CA GLY A 67 9.02 27.95 13.30
C GLY A 67 10.17 28.88 12.94
N SER A 68 10.95 28.59 11.89
CA SER A 68 12.08 29.43 11.45
C SER A 68 11.71 30.57 10.50
N GLY A 69 10.43 30.67 10.12
CA GLY A 69 9.93 31.71 9.22
C GLY A 69 10.07 31.39 7.72
N LYS A 70 9.95 30.11 7.31
CA LYS A 70 10.02 29.68 5.88
C LYS A 70 9.18 30.54 4.95
N THR A 71 7.88 30.67 5.25
CA THR A 71 6.93 31.46 4.47
C THR A 71 7.32 32.93 4.41
N ARG A 72 7.84 33.48 5.51
CA ARG A 72 8.34 34.86 5.57
C ARG A 72 9.56 35.04 4.66
N VAL A 73 10.49 34.09 4.64
CA VAL A 73 11.65 34.10 3.74
C VAL A 73 11.24 34.00 2.28
N LEU A 74 10.28 33.15 1.93
CA LEU A 74 9.75 33.04 0.56
C LEU A 74 9.11 34.34 0.08
N ILE A 75 8.21 34.93 0.88
CA ILE A 75 7.57 36.22 0.55
C ILE A 75 8.63 37.32 0.42
N SER A 76 9.53 37.42 1.39
CA SER A 76 10.60 38.44 1.37
C SER A 76 11.55 38.24 0.19
N ARG A 77 11.77 37.00 -0.28
CA ARG A 77 12.53 36.70 -1.49
C ARG A 77 11.82 37.19 -2.74
N ILE A 78 10.50 37.02 -2.85
CA ILE A 78 9.72 37.57 -3.96
C ILE A 78 9.82 39.11 -3.96
N LEU A 79 9.60 39.74 -2.81
CA LEU A 79 9.75 41.20 -2.67
C LEU A 79 11.16 41.66 -3.04
N HIS A 80 12.20 40.95 -2.59
CA HIS A 80 13.57 41.26 -2.92
C HIS A 80 13.88 41.18 -4.42
N LEU A 81 13.34 40.16 -5.11
CA LEU A 81 13.50 40.02 -6.57
C LEU A 81 12.84 41.21 -7.29
N VAL A 82 11.62 41.56 -6.89
CA VAL A 82 10.87 42.67 -7.52
C VAL A 82 11.52 44.01 -7.23
N GLN A 83 11.80 44.31 -5.97
CA GLN A 83 12.24 45.65 -5.53
C GLN A 83 13.74 45.91 -5.72
N ALA A 84 14.59 44.90 -5.51
CA ALA A 84 16.05 45.08 -5.54
C ALA A 84 16.71 44.59 -6.84
N HIS A 85 16.06 43.67 -7.56
CA HIS A 85 16.57 43.14 -8.83
C HIS A 85 15.75 43.55 -10.05
N ASP A 86 14.74 44.41 -9.87
CA ASP A 86 13.84 44.88 -10.93
C ASP A 86 13.23 43.72 -11.75
N VAL A 87 12.95 42.60 -11.07
CA VAL A 87 12.36 41.42 -11.69
C VAL A 87 10.88 41.67 -11.89
N ALA A 88 10.42 41.60 -13.14
CA ALA A 88 9.00 41.71 -13.44
C ALA A 88 8.21 40.63 -12.67
N PRO A 89 7.19 40.99 -11.85
CA PRO A 89 6.49 40.03 -10.98
C PRO A 89 5.91 38.82 -11.72
N HIS A 90 5.44 39.05 -12.94
CA HIS A 90 4.90 38.02 -13.82
C HIS A 90 5.94 36.93 -14.20
N SER A 91 7.24 37.23 -14.07
CA SER A 91 8.32 36.28 -14.35
C SER A 91 8.64 35.31 -13.20
N ILE A 92 7.87 35.37 -12.12
CA ILE A 92 8.07 34.60 -10.89
C ILE A 92 7.01 33.51 -10.75
N ALA A 93 7.45 32.30 -10.39
CA ALA A 93 6.59 31.19 -9.98
C ALA A 93 6.93 30.73 -8.56
N ALA A 94 5.97 30.78 -7.64
CA ALA A 94 6.06 30.24 -6.29
C ALA A 94 5.13 29.02 -6.16
N ILE A 95 5.73 27.84 -5.99
CA ILE A 95 5.04 26.56 -5.93
C ILE A 95 4.97 26.09 -4.47
N THR A 96 3.77 25.79 -3.99
CA THR A 96 3.50 25.30 -2.63
C THR A 96 2.79 23.95 -2.64
N PHE A 97 2.71 23.28 -1.49
CA PHE A 97 2.01 21.99 -1.37
C PHE A 97 0.49 22.11 -1.12
N THR A 98 0.02 23.27 -0.64
CA THR A 98 -1.40 23.45 -0.28
C THR A 98 -1.94 24.77 -0.81
N ASN A 99 -3.22 24.77 -1.22
CA ASN A 99 -3.89 25.99 -1.67
C ASN A 99 -3.96 27.04 -0.56
N LYS A 100 -4.04 26.60 0.71
CA LYS A 100 -4.00 27.50 1.87
C LYS A 100 -2.70 28.30 1.94
N ALA A 101 -1.54 27.64 1.81
CA ALA A 101 -0.25 28.30 1.80
C ALA A 101 -0.11 29.27 0.61
N ALA A 102 -0.61 28.88 -0.57
CA ALA A 102 -0.63 29.76 -1.73
C ALA A 102 -1.49 31.01 -1.51
N ARG A 103 -2.64 30.88 -0.83
CA ARG A 103 -3.55 32.00 -0.53
C ARG A 103 -2.94 32.96 0.48
N GLU A 104 -2.41 32.44 1.58
CA GLU A 104 -1.71 33.24 2.61
C GLU A 104 -0.53 34.02 2.02
N MET A 105 0.20 33.42 1.06
CA MET A 105 1.29 34.08 0.36
C MET A 105 0.80 35.23 -0.53
N ARG A 106 -0.32 35.04 -1.26
CA ARG A 106 -0.94 36.09 -2.07
C ARG A 106 -1.42 37.26 -1.22
N GLU A 107 -2.22 37.00 -0.19
CA GLU A 107 -2.77 38.03 0.71
C GLU A 107 -1.66 38.91 1.30
N ARG A 108 -0.53 38.29 1.68
CA ARG A 108 0.63 39.02 2.20
C ARG A 108 1.37 39.82 1.14
N LEU A 109 1.46 39.32 -0.09
CA LEU A 109 2.05 40.07 -1.20
C LEU A 109 1.16 41.21 -1.66
N GLU A 110 -0.16 41.06 -1.64
CA GLU A 110 -1.13 42.11 -1.93
C GLU A 110 -0.97 43.29 -0.98
N HIS A 111 -0.79 43.03 0.32
CA HIS A 111 -0.50 44.08 1.29
C HIS A 111 0.85 44.78 1.04
N ALA A 112 1.84 44.10 0.46
CA ALA A 112 3.19 44.63 0.29
C ALA A 112 3.44 45.31 -1.07
N LEU A 113 2.82 44.83 -2.15
CA LEU A 113 3.01 45.30 -3.53
C LEU A 113 1.76 45.97 -4.12
N GLY A 114 0.62 45.89 -3.43
CA GLY A 114 -0.69 46.24 -3.99
C GLY A 114 -1.32 45.10 -4.81
N PRO A 115 -2.64 45.15 -5.04
CA PRO A 115 -3.39 44.04 -5.65
C PRO A 115 -2.96 43.71 -7.08
N GLU A 116 -2.67 44.72 -7.92
CA GLU A 116 -2.29 44.49 -9.32
C GLU A 116 -0.94 43.78 -9.46
N ALA A 117 0.08 44.23 -8.74
CA ALA A 117 1.43 43.65 -8.81
C ALA A 117 1.49 42.26 -8.15
N ALA A 118 0.71 42.04 -7.08
CA ALA A 118 0.64 40.75 -6.39
C ALA A 118 -0.14 39.67 -7.17
N ALA A 119 -1.01 40.07 -8.10
CA ALA A 119 -1.75 39.14 -8.97
C ALA A 119 -0.91 38.58 -10.14
N GLN A 120 0.17 39.27 -10.53
CA GLN A 120 1.03 38.87 -11.65
C GLN A 120 1.87 37.58 -11.47
N PRO A 121 2.55 37.33 -10.32
CA PRO A 121 3.31 36.10 -10.12
C PRO A 121 2.40 34.87 -10.08
N PHE A 122 2.88 33.74 -10.59
CA PHE A 122 2.19 32.47 -10.37
C PHE A 122 2.42 32.02 -8.92
N ILE A 123 1.37 31.88 -8.13
CA ILE A 123 1.45 31.37 -6.75
C ILE A 123 0.46 30.22 -6.60
N GLY A 124 0.90 28.98 -6.57
CA GLY A 124 -0.03 27.84 -6.63
C GLY A 124 0.59 26.52 -6.26
N THR A 125 -0.17 25.44 -6.42
CA THR A 125 0.33 24.08 -6.19
C THR A 125 0.94 23.48 -7.44
N PHE A 126 1.71 22.40 -7.29
CA PHE A 126 2.19 21.59 -8.43
C PHE A 126 1.06 21.17 -9.38
N HIS A 127 -0.06 20.71 -8.83
CA HIS A 127 -1.22 20.28 -9.61
C HIS A 127 -1.92 21.47 -10.27
N GLY A 128 -1.99 22.61 -9.58
CA GLY A 128 -2.52 23.85 -10.18
C GLY A 128 -1.70 24.33 -11.37
N LEU A 129 -0.37 24.29 -11.25
CA LEU A 129 0.52 24.62 -12.36
C LEU A 129 0.36 23.63 -13.51
N GLY A 130 0.40 22.33 -13.22
CA GLY A 130 0.24 21.27 -14.22
C GLY A 130 -1.10 21.35 -14.96
N LEU A 131 -2.21 21.55 -14.23
CA LEU A 131 -3.52 21.73 -14.83
C LEU A 131 -3.57 22.95 -15.76
N SER A 132 -3.06 24.11 -15.30
CA SER A 132 -2.98 25.33 -16.13
C SER A 132 -2.21 25.08 -17.42
N MET A 133 -1.08 24.37 -17.35
CA MET A 133 -0.26 24.05 -18.52
C MET A 133 -0.98 23.10 -19.48
N LEU A 134 -1.60 22.04 -18.96
CA LEU A 134 -2.34 21.08 -19.77
C LEU A 134 -3.56 21.71 -20.43
N ARG A 135 -4.25 22.65 -19.77
CA ARG A 135 -5.38 23.39 -20.37
C ARG A 135 -4.97 24.20 -21.60
N GLN A 136 -3.75 24.74 -21.63
CA GLN A 136 -3.23 25.54 -22.74
C GLN A 136 -2.52 24.70 -23.81
N ALA A 137 -1.91 23.58 -23.44
CA ALA A 137 -1.01 22.82 -24.32
C ALA A 137 -1.29 21.32 -24.43
N SER A 138 -2.46 20.83 -24.00
CA SER A 138 -2.81 19.40 -24.18
C SER A 138 -2.82 18.97 -25.66
N SER A 139 -3.04 19.89 -26.60
CA SER A 139 -2.96 19.61 -28.05
C SER A 139 -1.53 19.27 -28.51
N GLN A 140 -0.51 19.68 -27.74
CA GLN A 140 0.89 19.37 -28.01
C GLN A 140 1.33 18.04 -27.35
N LEU A 141 0.43 17.36 -26.63
CA LEU A 141 0.76 16.06 -26.05
C LEU A 141 0.97 15.01 -27.15
N PRO A 142 1.89 14.05 -26.95
CA PRO A 142 2.10 12.94 -27.86
C PRO A 142 0.83 12.10 -28.02
N ALA A 143 0.62 11.52 -29.20
CA ALA A 143 -0.54 10.66 -29.49
C ALA A 143 -0.74 9.51 -28.49
N GLY A 144 0.36 9.02 -27.89
CA GLY A 144 0.33 7.97 -26.86
C GLY A 144 -0.29 8.37 -25.52
N CYS A 145 -0.47 9.66 -25.24
CA CYS A 145 -1.03 10.14 -23.96
C CYS A 145 -2.57 10.02 -23.88
N ARG A 146 -3.26 9.89 -25.03
CA ARG A 146 -4.71 9.64 -25.12
C ARG A 146 -5.62 10.62 -24.34
N VAL A 147 -5.11 11.82 -24.01
CA VAL A 147 -5.87 12.93 -23.41
C VAL A 147 -6.03 14.04 -24.45
N ARG A 148 -7.23 14.59 -24.58
CA ARG A 148 -7.56 15.63 -25.58
C ARG A 148 -7.84 16.97 -24.89
N PRO A 149 -7.82 18.10 -25.63
CA PRO A 149 -8.32 19.38 -25.11
C PRO A 149 -9.70 19.25 -24.48
N GLY A 150 -9.94 20.02 -23.41
CA GLY A 150 -11.20 19.94 -22.66
C GLY A 150 -11.38 18.66 -21.83
N PHE A 151 -10.29 17.95 -21.50
CA PHE A 151 -10.37 16.76 -20.65
C PHE A 151 -10.93 17.04 -19.26
N SER A 152 -11.43 15.98 -18.65
CA SER A 152 -12.07 16.01 -17.33
C SER A 152 -11.11 15.60 -16.23
N VAL A 153 -11.12 16.31 -15.09
CA VAL A 153 -10.38 15.86 -13.91
C VAL A 153 -11.25 14.86 -13.15
N ALA A 154 -10.77 13.62 -13.05
CA ALA A 154 -11.41 12.56 -12.27
C ALA A 154 -10.97 12.65 -10.80
N ASP A 155 -11.91 12.89 -9.89
CA ASP A 155 -11.66 12.86 -8.46
C ASP A 155 -11.49 11.43 -7.91
N GLY A 156 -11.18 11.30 -6.61
CA GLY A 156 -10.96 10.00 -5.98
C GLY A 156 -12.19 9.08 -6.00
N ASP A 157 -13.40 9.65 -5.94
CA ASP A 157 -14.65 8.89 -5.97
C ASP A 157 -14.94 8.37 -7.39
N ALA A 158 -14.72 9.20 -8.41
CA ALA A 158 -14.82 8.83 -9.82
C ALA A 158 -13.80 7.75 -10.20
N ALA A 159 -12.53 7.92 -9.80
CA ALA A 159 -11.48 6.92 -9.99
C ALA A 159 -11.85 5.60 -9.31
N THR A 160 -12.33 5.65 -8.06
CA THR A 160 -12.80 4.47 -7.32
C THR A 160 -13.97 3.79 -8.03
N ALA A 161 -14.98 4.54 -8.46
CA ALA A 161 -16.13 3.98 -9.15
C ALA A 161 -15.75 3.32 -10.49
N MET A 162 -14.80 3.93 -11.23
CA MET A 162 -14.24 3.36 -12.45
C MET A 162 -13.51 2.06 -12.18
N MET A 163 -12.59 2.03 -11.21
CA MET A 163 -11.88 0.81 -10.85
C MET A 163 -12.81 -0.28 -10.32
N GLN A 164 -13.83 0.06 -9.52
CA GLN A 164 -14.81 -0.94 -9.06
C GLN A 164 -15.58 -1.59 -10.22
N ARG A 165 -15.84 -0.86 -11.32
CA ARG A 165 -16.44 -1.46 -12.52
C ARG A 165 -15.48 -2.42 -13.20
N LEU A 166 -14.21 -2.01 -13.39
CA LEU A 166 -13.18 -2.87 -13.96
C LEU A 166 -12.99 -4.15 -13.14
N VAL A 167 -12.92 -4.02 -11.81
CA VAL A 167 -12.86 -5.15 -10.88
C VAL A 167 -14.10 -6.03 -11.05
N LYS A 168 -15.32 -5.48 -11.11
CA LYS A 168 -16.54 -6.29 -11.33
C LYS A 168 -16.59 -6.98 -12.69
N SER A 169 -16.17 -6.30 -13.75
CA SER A 169 -16.26 -6.83 -15.13
C SER A 169 -15.24 -7.93 -15.37
N THR A 170 -14.04 -7.82 -14.79
CA THR A 170 -13.01 -8.83 -14.98
C THR A 170 -13.06 -9.92 -13.91
N ALA A 171 -13.48 -9.60 -12.68
CA ALA A 171 -13.56 -10.55 -11.57
C ALA A 171 -14.90 -11.31 -11.48
N GLY A 172 -15.40 -11.81 -12.62
CA GLY A 172 -16.41 -12.88 -12.63
C GLY A 172 -15.95 -14.14 -11.88
N ILE A 173 -14.64 -14.25 -11.56
CA ILE A 173 -13.98 -15.43 -11.01
C ILE A 173 -13.79 -15.38 -9.47
N ASP A 174 -13.71 -14.20 -8.81
CA ASP A 174 -13.22 -14.14 -7.40
C ASP A 174 -14.24 -13.68 -6.34
N ILE A 175 -15.32 -12.99 -6.70
CA ILE A 175 -16.29 -12.49 -5.72
C ILE A 175 -17.06 -13.65 -5.05
N ARG A 176 -17.40 -14.71 -5.81
CA ARG A 176 -18.13 -15.88 -5.31
C ARG A 176 -17.28 -16.81 -4.42
N GLN A 177 -15.95 -16.77 -4.55
CA GLN A 177 -15.02 -17.60 -3.76
C GLN A 177 -14.49 -16.91 -2.50
N SER A 178 -14.65 -15.58 -2.40
CA SER A 178 -14.24 -14.78 -1.22
C SER A 178 -15.00 -15.08 0.09
N GLY A 179 -15.90 -16.08 0.08
CA GLY A 179 -16.80 -16.38 1.21
C GLY A 179 -17.90 -15.33 1.42
N ALA A 180 -17.96 -14.29 0.58
CA ALA A 180 -19.02 -13.28 0.58
C ALA A 180 -20.34 -13.88 0.10
N ARG A 181 -21.25 -14.14 1.06
CA ARG A 181 -22.55 -14.79 0.81
C ARG A 181 -23.63 -13.77 0.47
N THR A 182 -23.45 -12.52 0.86
CA THR A 182 -24.43 -11.45 0.67
C THR A 182 -23.97 -10.42 -0.36
N SER A 183 -24.93 -9.76 -1.03
CA SER A 183 -24.67 -8.66 -1.96
C SER A 183 -23.90 -7.50 -1.31
N ALA A 184 -24.07 -7.27 0.00
CA ALA A 184 -23.36 -6.25 0.75
C ALA A 184 -21.87 -6.57 0.95
N GLU A 185 -21.54 -7.82 1.28
CA GLU A 185 -20.15 -8.28 1.41
C GLU A 185 -19.40 -8.20 0.07
N GLN A 186 -20.05 -8.61 -1.02
CA GLN A 186 -19.48 -8.53 -2.36
C GLN A 186 -19.14 -7.08 -2.75
N LYS A 187 -20.05 -6.14 -2.48
CA LYS A 187 -19.81 -4.70 -2.70
C LYS A 187 -18.61 -4.20 -1.89
N ARG A 188 -18.47 -4.63 -0.63
CA ARG A 188 -17.33 -4.24 0.24
C ARG A 188 -16.00 -4.81 -0.27
N THR A 189 -15.98 -6.06 -0.71
CA THR A 189 -14.77 -6.71 -1.26
C THR A 189 -14.27 -5.99 -2.51
N VAL A 190 -15.16 -5.72 -3.46
CA VAL A 190 -14.82 -4.97 -4.68
C VAL A 190 -14.28 -3.58 -4.34
N ALA A 191 -14.94 -2.86 -3.42
CA ALA A 191 -14.48 -1.55 -3.00
C ALA A 191 -13.09 -1.60 -2.36
N LYS A 192 -12.80 -2.64 -1.56
CA LYS A 192 -11.48 -2.85 -0.96
C LYS A 192 -10.41 -3.10 -2.02
N GLN A 193 -10.65 -4.02 -2.96
CA GLN A 193 -9.71 -4.33 -4.04
C GLN A 193 -9.44 -3.11 -4.91
N ALA A 194 -10.48 -2.38 -5.33
CA ALA A 194 -10.33 -1.17 -6.13
C ALA A 194 -9.42 -0.13 -5.47
N ARG A 195 -9.55 0.08 -4.15
CA ARG A 195 -8.68 1.00 -3.39
C ARG A 195 -7.23 0.53 -3.33
N ILE A 196 -7.00 -0.78 -3.17
CA ILE A 196 -5.65 -1.35 -3.15
C ILE A 196 -4.95 -1.11 -4.50
N ILE A 197 -5.64 -1.40 -5.59
CA ILE A 197 -5.12 -1.22 -6.96
C ILE A 197 -4.84 0.26 -7.24
N LEU A 198 -5.80 1.16 -6.99
CA LEU A 198 -5.61 2.60 -7.20
C LEU A 198 -4.47 3.17 -6.37
N SER A 199 -4.31 2.69 -5.13
CA SER A 199 -3.18 3.10 -4.28
C SER A 199 -1.84 2.66 -4.86
N ALA A 200 -1.77 1.50 -5.51
CA ALA A 200 -0.58 1.02 -6.21
C ALA A 200 -0.28 1.86 -7.47
N ILE A 201 -1.30 2.16 -8.27
CA ILE A 201 -1.20 3.02 -9.46
C ILE A 201 -0.69 4.41 -9.08
N SER A 202 -1.29 5.02 -8.05
CA SER A 202 -0.90 6.36 -7.59
C SER A 202 0.56 6.42 -7.16
N ARG A 203 1.05 5.42 -6.41
CA ARG A 203 2.48 5.34 -6.07
C ARG A 203 3.37 5.23 -7.30
N MET A 204 3.00 4.36 -8.24
CA MET A 204 3.74 4.21 -9.50
C MET A 204 3.83 5.54 -10.28
N LYS A 205 2.72 6.26 -10.44
CA LYS A 205 2.67 7.58 -11.10
C LYS A 205 3.55 8.63 -10.42
N ASN A 206 3.65 8.57 -9.09
CA ASN A 206 4.47 9.49 -8.29
C ASN A 206 5.97 9.10 -8.24
N SER A 207 6.31 7.85 -8.55
CA SER A 207 7.69 7.31 -8.54
C SER A 207 8.36 7.26 -9.92
N VAL A 208 7.58 7.17 -11.00
CA VAL A 208 8.07 7.06 -12.37
C VAL A 208 7.71 8.34 -13.14
N PRO A 209 8.68 9.26 -13.33
CA PRO A 209 8.40 10.54 -13.99
C PRO A 209 8.03 10.38 -15.46
N GLY A 210 6.96 11.08 -15.85
CA GLY A 210 6.47 11.14 -17.24
C GLY A 210 5.44 10.06 -17.56
N TYR A 211 4.34 10.48 -18.17
CA TYR A 211 3.24 9.63 -18.62
C TYR A 211 3.70 8.56 -19.62
N ALA A 212 4.57 8.91 -20.58
CA ALA A 212 5.11 7.98 -21.57
C ALA A 212 5.97 6.85 -20.96
N ALA A 213 6.53 7.06 -19.77
CA ALA A 213 7.33 6.07 -19.04
C ALA A 213 6.47 5.08 -18.22
N LEU A 214 5.19 5.38 -18.01
CA LEU A 214 4.24 4.52 -17.30
C LEU A 214 3.76 3.38 -18.21
N LYS A 215 4.64 2.41 -18.46
CA LYS A 215 4.32 1.16 -19.16
C LYS A 215 4.05 0.07 -18.12
N GLY A 216 2.80 -0.34 -17.96
CA GLY A 216 2.25 -1.19 -16.88
C GLY A 216 3.27 -1.92 -15.99
N GLU A 217 3.68 -3.13 -16.37
CA GLU A 217 4.59 -3.97 -15.57
C GLU A 217 5.95 -3.29 -15.30
N GLN A 218 6.56 -2.67 -16.31
CA GLN A 218 7.90 -2.09 -16.19
C GLN A 218 7.92 -0.92 -15.20
N ALA A 219 6.90 -0.06 -15.25
CA ALA A 219 6.75 1.03 -14.31
C ALA A 219 6.51 0.53 -12.88
N MET A 220 5.72 -0.53 -12.72
CA MET A 220 5.47 -1.16 -11.44
C MET A 220 6.71 -1.83 -10.85
N LEU A 221 7.51 -2.51 -11.67
CA LEU A 221 8.81 -3.07 -11.27
C LEU A 221 9.78 -1.98 -10.81
N ARG A 222 9.84 -0.84 -11.53
CA ARG A 222 10.68 0.31 -11.13
C ARG A 222 10.26 0.89 -9.79
N GLU A 223 8.95 1.07 -9.56
CA GLU A 223 8.43 1.53 -8.26
C GLU A 223 8.83 0.57 -7.13
N LEU A 224 8.68 -0.74 -7.36
CA LEU A 224 9.02 -1.74 -6.34
C LEU A 224 10.53 -1.78 -6.05
N MET A 225 11.38 -1.67 -7.07
CA MET A 225 12.84 -1.60 -6.90
C MET A 225 13.25 -0.37 -6.08
N GLN A 226 12.65 0.79 -6.36
CA GLN A 226 12.94 2.01 -5.59
C GLN A 226 12.56 1.87 -4.12
N ARG A 227 11.48 1.13 -3.81
CA ARG A 227 10.98 0.97 -2.43
C ARG A 227 11.66 -0.14 -1.64
N ARG A 228 12.04 -1.24 -2.31
CA ARG A 228 12.52 -2.47 -1.65
C ARG A 228 14.01 -2.76 -1.87
N GLY A 229 14.69 -2.02 -2.75
CA GLY A 229 16.10 -2.26 -3.09
C GLY A 229 16.30 -3.15 -4.33
N THR A 230 17.52 -3.67 -4.50
CA THR A 230 18.00 -4.25 -5.76
C THR A 230 17.49 -5.66 -6.09
N GLU A 231 16.95 -6.41 -5.11
CA GLU A 231 16.50 -7.79 -5.34
C GLU A 231 14.99 -7.95 -5.13
N LEU A 232 14.25 -8.10 -6.24
CA LEU A 232 12.81 -8.34 -6.21
C LEU A 232 12.51 -9.84 -6.13
N THR A 233 11.75 -10.25 -5.11
CA THR A 233 11.18 -11.60 -5.01
C THR A 233 10.27 -11.94 -6.20
N MET A 234 10.06 -13.23 -6.46
CA MET A 234 9.17 -13.68 -7.53
C MET A 234 7.74 -13.18 -7.35
N GLN A 235 7.22 -13.20 -6.12
CA GLN A 235 5.90 -12.65 -5.81
C GLN A 235 5.80 -11.16 -6.12
N ASN A 236 6.88 -10.38 -5.91
CA ASN A 236 6.89 -8.97 -6.31
C ASN A 236 6.77 -8.81 -7.82
N LYS A 237 7.41 -9.69 -8.61
CA LYS A 237 7.33 -9.66 -10.08
C LYS A 237 5.93 -10.04 -10.57
N ILE A 238 5.32 -11.07 -9.99
CA ILE A 238 3.93 -11.47 -10.31
C ILE A 238 2.95 -10.35 -9.94
N MET A 239 3.09 -9.77 -8.74
CA MET A 239 2.28 -8.64 -8.32
C MET A 239 2.49 -7.42 -9.23
N ALA A 240 3.72 -7.16 -9.68
CA ALA A 240 4.01 -6.07 -10.61
C ALA A 240 3.32 -6.25 -11.96
N ARG A 241 3.30 -7.48 -12.49
CA ARG A 241 2.56 -7.83 -13.71
C ARG A 241 1.08 -7.58 -13.56
N GLU A 242 0.49 -8.11 -12.49
CA GLU A 242 -0.94 -7.95 -12.22
C GLU A 242 -1.34 -6.48 -12.08
N MET A 243 -0.60 -5.72 -11.26
CA MET A 243 -0.88 -4.30 -11.04
C MET A 243 -0.62 -3.46 -12.30
N GLY A 244 0.38 -3.84 -13.11
CA GLY A 244 0.64 -3.25 -14.40
C GLY A 244 -0.52 -3.44 -15.37
N TRP A 245 -1.08 -4.64 -15.44
CA TRP A 245 -2.26 -4.93 -16.26
C TRP A 245 -3.51 -4.15 -15.80
N TRP A 246 -3.76 -4.08 -14.49
CA TRP A 246 -4.84 -3.23 -13.94
C TRP A 246 -4.68 -1.75 -14.30
N TYR A 247 -3.44 -1.24 -14.25
CA TYR A 247 -3.15 0.12 -14.67
C TYR A 247 -3.49 0.37 -16.14
N GLU A 248 -3.14 -0.55 -17.04
CA GLU A 248 -3.44 -0.42 -18.47
C GLU A 248 -4.96 -0.35 -18.72
N MET A 249 -5.75 -1.22 -18.07
CA MET A 249 -7.21 -1.16 -18.16
C MET A 249 -7.79 0.16 -17.61
N TYR A 250 -7.26 0.61 -16.47
CA TYR A 250 -7.69 1.87 -15.84
C TYR A 250 -7.38 3.07 -16.74
N ARG A 251 -6.19 3.10 -17.33
CA ARG A 251 -5.75 4.11 -18.27
C ARG A 251 -6.66 4.18 -19.50
N ASP A 252 -7.01 3.03 -20.06
CA ASP A 252 -7.95 2.97 -21.18
C ASP A 252 -9.34 3.48 -20.82
N SER A 253 -9.82 3.17 -19.61
CA SER A 253 -11.13 3.68 -19.13
C SER A 253 -11.13 5.20 -18.90
N LEU A 254 -10.02 5.78 -18.43
CA LEU A 254 -9.82 7.22 -18.35
C LEU A 254 -9.83 7.85 -19.75
N ALA A 255 -9.08 7.29 -20.70
CA ALA A 255 -9.00 7.78 -22.07
C ALA A 255 -10.36 7.76 -22.80
N GLN A 256 -11.15 6.69 -22.64
CA GLN A 256 -12.52 6.59 -23.18
C GLN A 256 -13.47 7.68 -22.64
N SER A 257 -13.18 8.19 -21.45
CA SER A 257 -13.93 9.26 -20.79
C SER A 257 -13.33 10.67 -21.03
N ASN A 258 -12.28 10.77 -21.88
CA ASN A 258 -11.43 11.96 -22.03
C ASN A 258 -11.08 12.58 -20.66
N ALA A 259 -10.61 11.74 -19.74
CA ALA A 259 -10.33 12.13 -18.36
C ALA A 259 -8.88 11.88 -17.98
N ALA A 260 -8.39 12.69 -17.04
CA ALA A 260 -7.13 12.50 -16.35
C ALA A 260 -7.42 12.49 -14.85
N ASP A 261 -6.78 11.59 -14.10
CA ASP A 261 -6.86 11.65 -12.64
C ASP A 261 -5.88 12.70 -12.07
N PHE A 262 -5.87 12.84 -10.76
CA PHE A 262 -5.06 13.86 -10.09
C PHE A 262 -3.55 13.66 -10.33
N ASP A 263 -3.06 12.42 -10.30
CA ASP A 263 -1.63 12.12 -10.50
C ASP A 263 -1.23 12.31 -11.98
N ASP A 264 -2.15 12.09 -12.92
CA ASP A 264 -1.94 12.34 -14.35
C ASP A 264 -1.64 13.80 -14.66
N LEU A 265 -2.18 14.75 -13.88
CA LEU A 265 -1.88 16.18 -14.06
C LEU A 265 -0.38 16.45 -13.99
N LEU A 266 0.36 15.72 -13.16
CA LEU A 266 1.81 15.87 -13.05
C LEU A 266 2.54 15.05 -14.12
N SER A 267 2.19 13.78 -14.28
CA SER A 267 2.87 12.89 -15.23
C SER A 267 2.70 13.35 -16.68
N LEU A 268 1.52 13.84 -17.07
CA LEU A 268 1.26 14.42 -18.40
C LEU A 268 2.04 15.73 -18.58
N THR A 269 2.09 16.58 -17.55
CA THR A 269 2.85 17.84 -17.62
C THR A 269 4.35 17.57 -17.81
N VAL A 270 4.91 16.60 -17.08
CA VAL A 270 6.31 16.17 -17.28
C VAL A 270 6.53 15.68 -18.70
N THR A 271 5.64 14.86 -19.25
CA THR A 271 5.75 14.39 -20.64
C THR A 271 5.62 15.54 -21.65
N LEU A 272 4.70 16.47 -21.46
CA LEU A 272 4.57 17.66 -22.29
C LEU A 272 5.89 18.44 -22.35
N LEU A 273 6.56 18.63 -21.22
CA LEU A 273 7.83 19.36 -21.18
C LEU A 273 9.01 18.56 -21.70
N GLN A 274 9.02 17.25 -21.53
CA GLN A 274 10.08 16.40 -22.10
C GLN A 274 10.03 16.40 -23.63
N GLU A 275 8.84 16.46 -24.22
CA GLU A 275 8.64 16.24 -25.66
C GLU A 275 8.36 17.52 -26.46
N SER A 276 7.73 18.54 -25.88
CA SER A 276 7.46 19.82 -26.56
C SER A 276 8.52 20.89 -26.25
N GLU A 277 9.36 21.19 -27.24
CA GLU A 277 10.28 22.33 -27.18
C GLU A 277 9.53 23.67 -27.14
N ALA A 278 8.39 23.78 -27.84
CA ALA A 278 7.56 24.99 -27.81
C ALA A 278 7.04 25.29 -26.40
N ALA A 279 6.53 24.28 -25.69
CA ALA A 279 6.06 24.42 -24.32
C ALA A 279 7.20 24.83 -23.37
N ARG A 280 8.39 24.21 -23.50
CA ARG A 280 9.58 24.60 -22.73
C ARG A 280 10.05 26.02 -23.03
N CYS A 281 10.01 26.45 -24.29
CA CYS A 281 10.37 27.81 -24.71
C CYS A 281 9.40 28.86 -24.15
N ALA A 282 8.10 28.58 -24.17
CA ALA A 282 7.08 29.45 -23.61
C ALA A 282 7.27 29.64 -22.10
N LEU A 283 7.39 28.54 -21.34
CA LEU A 283 7.73 28.60 -19.91
C LEU A 283 9.05 29.30 -19.64
N SER A 284 10.00 29.09 -20.54
CA SER A 284 11.33 29.70 -20.44
C SER A 284 11.32 31.21 -20.57
N ARG A 285 10.38 31.77 -21.33
CA ARG A 285 10.13 33.21 -21.42
C ARG A 285 9.25 33.70 -20.27
N ARG A 286 8.36 32.83 -19.79
CA ARG A 286 7.40 33.16 -18.74
C ARG A 286 8.01 33.13 -17.34
N PHE A 287 8.81 32.14 -16.98
CA PHE A 287 9.34 31.96 -15.62
C PHE A 287 10.86 32.02 -15.60
N HIS A 288 11.38 33.08 -14.99
CA HIS A 288 12.81 33.27 -14.77
C HIS A 288 13.21 32.87 -13.35
N HIS A 289 12.32 33.04 -12.38
CA HIS A 289 12.59 32.77 -10.97
C HIS A 289 11.54 31.81 -10.42
N ILE A 290 12.00 30.64 -9.97
CA ILE A 290 11.13 29.58 -9.44
C ILE A 290 11.46 29.39 -7.96
N LEU A 291 10.42 29.47 -7.13
CA LEU A 291 10.49 29.24 -5.69
C LEU A 291 9.65 28.01 -5.37
N VAL A 292 10.16 27.10 -4.54
CA VAL A 292 9.42 25.90 -4.13
C VAL A 292 9.46 25.76 -2.62
N ASP A 293 8.28 25.73 -1.99
CA ASP A 293 8.10 25.48 -0.57
C ASP A 293 7.94 23.98 -0.26
N GLU A 294 8.25 23.60 0.98
CA GLU A 294 8.18 22.23 1.52
C GLU A 294 8.81 21.17 0.60
N PHE A 295 9.96 21.49 0.01
CA PHE A 295 10.65 20.64 -0.97
C PHE A 295 11.02 19.24 -0.44
N GLN A 296 11.02 19.02 0.89
CA GLN A 296 11.22 17.68 1.46
C GLN A 296 10.11 16.67 1.10
N ASP A 297 8.94 17.16 0.73
CA ASP A 297 7.77 16.33 0.44
C ASP A 297 7.62 16.01 -1.05
N THR A 298 8.58 16.43 -1.89
CA THR A 298 8.49 16.18 -3.33
C THR A 298 8.71 14.72 -3.67
N ASN A 299 7.86 14.21 -4.56
CA ASN A 299 8.06 12.90 -5.17
C ASN A 299 8.95 12.99 -6.42
N ALA A 300 9.24 11.84 -7.04
CA ALA A 300 10.13 11.79 -8.21
C ALA A 300 9.57 12.59 -9.40
N THR A 301 8.27 12.52 -9.64
CA THR A 301 7.59 13.22 -10.75
C THR A 301 7.58 14.74 -10.55
N GLN A 302 7.31 15.22 -9.32
CA GLN A 302 7.40 16.64 -8.97
C GLN A 302 8.82 17.18 -9.06
N TYR A 303 9.81 16.41 -8.60
CA TYR A 303 11.22 16.77 -8.71
C TYR A 303 11.64 16.94 -10.18
N GLU A 304 11.24 16.02 -11.05
CA GLU A 304 11.51 16.12 -12.49
C GLU A 304 10.84 17.34 -13.13
N LEU A 305 9.61 17.66 -12.72
CA LEU A 305 8.93 18.88 -13.16
C LEU A 305 9.72 20.15 -12.79
N VAL A 306 10.26 20.24 -11.55
CA VAL A 306 11.11 21.37 -11.14
C VAL A 306 12.36 21.49 -12.02
N LYS A 307 13.01 20.37 -12.36
CA LYS A 307 14.18 20.36 -13.26
C LYS A 307 13.85 20.87 -14.67
N LEU A 308 12.69 20.52 -15.20
CA LEU A 308 12.24 20.94 -16.52
C LEU A 308 11.84 22.42 -16.56
N LEU A 309 11.30 22.96 -15.47
CA LEU A 309 10.99 24.38 -15.34
C LEU A 309 12.27 25.25 -15.22
N ALA A 310 13.28 24.75 -14.51
CA ALA A 310 14.55 25.44 -14.26
C ALA A 310 15.75 24.63 -14.79
N PRO A 311 16.02 24.62 -16.10
CA PRO A 311 17.12 23.84 -16.67
C PRO A 311 18.49 24.33 -16.17
N VAL A 312 19.37 23.38 -15.85
CA VAL A 312 20.69 23.61 -15.23
C VAL A 312 21.52 24.66 -15.96
N ASP A 313 21.63 24.58 -17.28
CA ASP A 313 22.42 25.52 -18.10
C ASP A 313 21.99 26.98 -17.94
N SER A 314 20.69 27.23 -17.73
CA SER A 314 20.16 28.59 -17.56
C SER A 314 20.46 29.13 -16.16
N LEU A 315 20.48 28.25 -15.16
CA LEU A 315 20.82 28.59 -13.77
C LEU A 315 22.31 28.91 -13.65
N GLN A 316 23.19 28.12 -14.30
CA GLN A 316 24.64 28.36 -14.31
C GLN A 316 25.03 29.67 -15.02
N LYS A 317 24.26 30.08 -16.04
CA LYS A 317 24.46 31.37 -16.72
C LYS A 317 23.88 32.57 -15.97
N GLY A 318 23.31 32.37 -14.78
CA GLY A 318 22.71 33.44 -13.96
C GLY A 318 21.46 34.09 -14.58
N ARG A 319 20.91 33.53 -15.66
CA ARG A 319 19.70 34.06 -16.34
C ARG A 319 18.41 33.74 -15.59
N ARG A 320 18.46 32.75 -14.70
CA ARG A 320 17.34 32.24 -13.90
C ARG A 320 17.78 31.91 -12.48
N SER A 321 16.82 31.76 -11.58
CA SER A 321 17.10 31.24 -10.23
C SER A 321 16.09 30.20 -9.78
N LEU A 322 16.58 29.19 -9.05
CA LEU A 322 15.77 28.19 -8.37
C LEU A 322 15.99 28.32 -6.86
N PHE A 323 14.94 28.64 -6.12
CA PHE A 323 15.00 28.89 -4.68
C PHE A 323 14.13 27.88 -3.92
N LEU A 324 14.77 26.86 -3.34
CA LEU A 324 14.11 25.75 -2.68
C LEU A 324 14.11 25.97 -1.17
N VAL A 325 12.99 25.71 -0.52
CA VAL A 325 12.87 25.77 0.94
C VAL A 325 12.32 24.45 1.44
N GLY A 326 12.96 23.86 2.45
CA GLY A 326 12.54 22.57 2.96
C GLY A 326 13.22 22.16 4.25
N ASP A 327 12.74 21.07 4.83
CA ASP A 327 13.29 20.47 6.05
C ASP A 327 13.16 18.94 6.03
N PRO A 328 14.28 18.18 5.93
CA PRO A 328 14.22 16.72 5.91
C PRO A 328 13.61 16.13 7.20
N ASP A 329 13.71 16.83 8.33
CA ASP A 329 13.12 16.43 9.60
C ASP A 329 11.58 16.57 9.62
N GLN A 330 11.00 17.26 8.63
CA GLN A 330 9.55 17.42 8.46
C GLN A 330 8.99 16.62 7.28
N ALA A 331 9.74 15.70 6.69
CA ALA A 331 9.26 14.89 5.57
C ALA A 331 8.35 13.75 6.07
N ILE A 332 7.03 13.90 5.88
CA ILE A 332 5.99 13.03 6.45
C ILE A 332 4.99 12.48 5.43
N TYR A 333 5.28 12.63 4.14
CA TYR A 333 4.46 12.11 3.04
C TYR A 333 5.19 11.01 2.24
N GLY A 334 6.02 10.20 2.91
CA GLY A 334 6.72 9.08 2.28
C GLY A 334 5.73 8.06 1.67
N TRP A 335 4.58 7.89 2.30
CA TRP A 335 3.47 7.09 1.76
C TRP A 335 2.85 7.63 0.46
N ARG A 336 3.07 8.92 0.12
CA ARG A 336 2.71 9.54 -1.18
C ARG A 336 3.88 9.58 -2.16
N GLY A 337 4.99 8.92 -1.84
CA GLY A 337 6.19 8.87 -2.68
C GLY A 337 7.17 10.03 -2.47
N ALA A 338 7.05 10.82 -1.39
CA ALA A 338 8.07 11.80 -1.04
C ALA A 338 9.41 11.11 -0.74
N ILE A 339 10.50 11.67 -1.25
CA ILE A 339 11.86 11.10 -1.10
C ILE A 339 12.72 12.12 -0.36
N PRO A 340 12.82 12.05 0.99
CA PRO A 340 13.58 13.00 1.80
C PRO A 340 15.05 13.15 1.37
N GLU A 341 15.64 12.09 0.82
CA GLU A 341 17.01 12.05 0.32
C GLU A 341 17.23 13.00 -0.86
N GLN A 342 16.16 13.44 -1.55
CA GLN A 342 16.24 14.44 -2.62
C GLN A 342 16.84 15.78 -2.15
N LEU A 343 16.57 16.20 -0.91
CA LEU A 343 17.10 17.45 -0.34
C LEU A 343 18.61 17.43 -0.08
N GLY A 344 19.25 16.27 -0.17
CA GLY A 344 20.66 16.06 0.15
C GLY A 344 21.52 15.86 -1.09
N GLU A 345 21.99 14.61 -1.27
CA GLU A 345 23.00 14.25 -2.26
C GLU A 345 22.50 14.42 -3.70
N ARG A 346 21.25 14.05 -3.98
CA ARG A 346 20.70 14.14 -5.35
C ARG A 346 20.68 15.57 -5.87
N LEU A 347 20.26 16.53 -5.04
CA LEU A 347 20.22 17.94 -5.44
C LEU A 347 21.63 18.50 -5.67
N ARG A 348 22.63 18.11 -4.87
CA ARG A 348 24.04 18.50 -5.07
C ARG A 348 24.62 17.91 -6.36
N THR A 349 24.22 16.70 -6.72
CA THR A 349 24.63 16.06 -7.98
C THR A 349 24.01 16.76 -9.19
N ASP A 350 22.72 17.07 -9.13
CA ASP A 350 22.00 17.73 -10.24
C ASP A 350 22.36 19.23 -10.35
N TYR A 351 22.74 19.87 -9.25
CA TYR A 351 23.12 21.29 -9.20
C TYR A 351 24.47 21.46 -8.45
N PRO A 352 25.62 21.33 -9.14
CA PRO A 352 26.95 21.42 -8.50
C PRO A 352 27.21 22.76 -7.80
N ASP A 353 26.66 23.86 -8.32
CA ASP A 353 26.79 25.22 -7.78
C ASP A 353 25.72 25.53 -6.70
N LEU A 354 25.08 24.51 -6.13
CA LEU A 354 24.01 24.65 -5.15
C LEU A 354 24.49 25.40 -3.89
N LYS A 355 23.89 26.56 -3.62
CA LYS A 355 24.10 27.28 -2.36
C LYS A 355 23.17 26.76 -1.27
N VAL A 356 23.72 26.11 -0.24
CA VAL A 356 22.93 25.64 0.91
C VAL A 356 23.00 26.67 2.04
N LEU A 357 21.84 27.21 2.39
CA LEU A 357 21.62 28.14 3.49
C LEU A 357 20.85 27.44 4.61
N THR A 358 20.95 27.94 5.83
CA THR A 358 20.31 27.32 6.99
C THR A 358 19.67 28.37 7.87
N LEU A 359 18.44 28.09 8.32
CA LEU A 359 17.78 28.82 9.40
C LEU A 359 17.77 27.96 10.66
N ARG A 360 18.45 28.42 11.71
CA ARG A 360 18.57 27.71 13.00
C ARG A 360 17.66 28.29 14.06
N ASP A 361 17.30 29.57 13.95
CA ASP A 361 16.43 30.23 14.93
C ASP A 361 14.99 29.74 14.81
N ASN A 362 14.38 29.40 15.94
CA ASN A 362 12.98 29.03 16.06
C ASN A 362 12.24 30.10 16.87
N TYR A 363 11.24 30.72 16.24
CA TYR A 363 10.43 31.80 16.81
C TYR A 363 9.07 31.33 17.31
N ARG A 364 8.78 30.02 17.22
CA ARG A 364 7.44 29.46 17.47
C ARG A 364 7.32 28.79 18.83
N SER A 365 8.24 27.89 19.13
CA SER A 365 8.12 26.91 20.22
C SER A 365 9.10 27.24 21.34
N SER A 366 8.67 27.03 22.58
CA SER A 366 9.53 27.17 23.75
C SER A 366 10.73 26.22 23.70
N SER A 367 11.80 26.55 24.44
CA SER A 367 12.99 25.70 24.52
C SER A 367 12.67 24.28 25.00
N THR A 368 11.66 24.11 25.86
CA THR A 368 11.21 22.83 26.43
C THR A 368 10.63 21.93 25.35
N ILE A 369 9.77 22.49 24.49
CA ILE A 369 9.17 21.77 23.35
C ILE A 369 10.24 21.39 22.31
N LEU A 370 11.18 22.30 22.01
CA LEU A 370 12.25 22.00 21.06
C LEU A 370 13.20 20.90 21.56
N ALA A 371 13.48 20.87 22.86
CA ALA A 371 14.26 19.79 23.48
C ALA A 371 13.55 18.43 23.33
N ALA A 372 12.25 18.37 23.65
CA ALA A 372 11.43 17.17 23.49
C ALA A 372 11.35 16.71 22.02
N ALA A 373 11.13 17.64 21.10
CA ALA A 373 11.06 17.34 19.68
C ALA A 373 12.37 16.74 19.15
N ARG A 374 13.52 17.27 19.59
CA ARG A 374 14.84 16.72 19.24
C ARG A 374 15.08 15.33 19.82
N ALA A 375 14.65 15.09 21.06
CA ALA A 375 14.79 13.78 21.71
C ALA A 375 14.11 12.67 20.90
N VAL A 376 12.90 12.92 20.37
CA VAL A 376 12.16 11.94 19.55
C VAL A 376 12.82 11.69 18.19
N LEU A 377 13.38 12.73 17.54
CA LEU A 377 14.07 12.55 16.27
C LEU A 377 15.41 11.82 16.42
N GLY A 378 16.14 12.10 17.49
CA GLY A 378 17.47 11.55 17.75
C GLY A 378 18.62 12.51 17.43
N PRO A 379 19.87 12.12 17.74
CA PRO A 379 21.04 12.99 17.72
C PRO A 379 21.42 13.54 16.33
N GLN A 380 21.01 12.85 15.26
CA GLN A 380 21.23 13.25 13.87
C GLN A 380 20.39 14.47 13.45
N SER A 381 19.33 14.80 14.18
CA SER A 381 18.50 15.98 13.90
C SER A 381 19.23 17.28 14.26
N ARG A 382 18.95 18.31 13.46
CA ARG A 382 19.57 19.63 13.60
C ARG A 382 19.14 20.30 14.91
N ARG A 383 20.11 20.90 15.60
CA ARG A 383 19.83 21.71 16.80
C ARG A 383 19.26 23.08 16.40
N LEU A 384 18.01 23.32 16.76
CA LEU A 384 17.37 24.64 16.63
C LEU A 384 17.70 25.53 17.85
N ARG A 385 17.80 26.84 17.62
CA ARG A 385 17.99 27.86 18.66
C ARG A 385 16.62 28.43 19.05
N PRO A 386 16.11 28.19 20.27
CA PRO A 386 14.86 28.78 20.72
C PRO A 386 15.02 30.29 20.91
N MET A 387 14.17 31.08 20.28
CA MET A 387 14.08 32.53 20.48
C MET A 387 13.04 32.91 21.54
N LEU A 388 12.16 31.96 21.87
CA LEU A 388 11.23 32.08 22.99
C LEU A 388 11.89 31.61 24.30
N PRO A 389 11.51 32.19 25.46
CA PRO A 389 12.02 31.78 26.76
C PRO A 389 11.62 30.35 27.13
N HIS A 390 12.12 29.88 28.28
CA HIS A 390 11.76 28.57 28.81
C HIS A 390 10.24 28.47 29.01
N GLY A 391 9.64 27.41 28.49
CA GLY A 391 8.20 27.18 28.58
C GLY A 391 7.85 26.26 29.74
N PRO A 392 6.53 26.07 30.01
CA PRO A 392 6.08 25.10 31.00
C PRO A 392 6.55 23.68 30.66
N ALA A 393 6.60 22.81 31.67
CA ALA A 393 6.88 21.39 31.49
C ALA A 393 5.83 20.74 30.56
N LEU A 394 6.24 19.67 29.85
CA LEU A 394 5.33 18.87 29.06
C LEU A 394 4.44 18.07 30.01
N ARG A 395 3.13 18.01 29.74
CA ARG A 395 2.21 17.20 30.55
C ARG A 395 2.02 15.83 29.93
N LEU A 396 2.09 14.79 30.75
CA LEU A 396 1.76 13.42 30.37
C LEU A 396 0.60 12.92 31.24
N HIS A 397 -0.48 12.48 30.59
CA HIS A 397 -1.60 11.83 31.26
C HIS A 397 -1.74 10.37 30.83
N SER A 398 -1.91 9.49 31.81
CA SER A 398 -2.29 8.10 31.61
C SER A 398 -3.78 7.94 31.89
N VAL A 399 -4.53 7.40 30.93
CA VAL A 399 -5.97 7.13 31.04
C VAL A 399 -6.26 5.66 30.76
N LEU A 400 -7.48 5.19 31.02
CA LEU A 400 -7.90 3.80 30.84
C LEU A 400 -8.30 3.48 29.38
N GLY A 401 -8.69 4.49 28.60
CA GLY A 401 -9.03 4.29 27.19
C GLY A 401 -9.50 5.55 26.45
N PRO A 402 -9.93 5.42 25.18
CA PRO A 402 -10.23 6.55 24.30
C PRO A 402 -11.34 7.49 24.79
N THR A 403 -12.35 6.97 25.48
CA THR A 403 -13.46 7.78 26.02
C THR A 403 -12.98 8.72 27.13
N GLU A 404 -12.19 8.20 28.07
CA GLU A 404 -11.61 8.99 29.16
C GLU A 404 -10.56 9.98 28.62
N GLU A 405 -9.83 9.60 27.57
CA GLU A 405 -8.94 10.49 26.85
C GLU A 405 -9.67 11.74 26.33
N GLY A 406 -10.83 11.56 25.67
CA GLY A 406 -11.67 12.66 25.21
C GLY A 406 -12.18 13.56 26.35
N GLU A 407 -12.66 12.95 27.43
CA GLU A 407 -13.13 13.67 28.62
C GLU A 407 -12.00 14.50 29.27
N LEU A 408 -10.80 13.92 29.38
CA LEU A 408 -9.65 14.62 29.93
C LEU A 408 -9.18 15.76 29.02
N VAL A 409 -9.15 15.56 27.70
CA VAL A 409 -8.86 16.62 26.73
C VAL A 409 -9.85 17.78 26.92
N ALA A 410 -11.16 17.52 26.95
CA ALA A 410 -12.17 18.57 27.11
C ALA A 410 -12.00 19.34 28.44
N ARG A 411 -11.78 18.63 29.56
CA ARG A 411 -11.50 19.24 30.87
C ARG A 411 -10.24 20.12 30.86
N GLN A 412 -9.16 19.65 30.23
CA GLN A 412 -7.90 20.41 30.17
C GLN A 412 -8.03 21.64 29.27
N ILE A 413 -8.80 21.57 28.19
CA ILE A 413 -9.10 22.74 27.35
C ILE A 413 -9.82 23.81 28.18
N ARG A 414 -10.84 23.43 28.97
CA ARG A 414 -11.51 24.36 29.89
C ARG A 414 -10.56 24.95 30.94
N ARG A 415 -9.67 24.13 31.49
CA ARG A 415 -8.64 24.59 32.44
C ARG A 415 -7.68 25.59 31.80
N LEU A 416 -7.27 25.38 30.55
CA LEU A 416 -6.43 26.32 29.80
C LEU A 416 -7.15 27.65 29.55
N GLN A 417 -8.43 27.62 29.17
CA GLN A 417 -9.23 28.85 29.04
C GLN A 417 -9.32 29.60 30.38
N ALA A 418 -9.66 28.89 31.46
CA ALA A 418 -9.92 29.50 32.76
C ALA A 418 -8.66 30.03 33.46
N ARG A 419 -7.53 29.31 33.37
CA ARG A 419 -6.29 29.67 34.09
C ARG A 419 -5.31 30.49 33.26
N HIS A 420 -5.29 30.30 31.94
CA HIS A 420 -4.28 30.87 31.06
C HIS A 420 -4.88 31.76 29.96
N GLY A 421 -6.21 31.90 29.89
CA GLY A 421 -6.87 32.77 28.91
C GLY A 421 -6.66 32.37 27.46
N VAL A 422 -6.28 31.12 27.18
CA VAL A 422 -5.99 30.65 25.81
C VAL A 422 -7.31 30.55 25.03
N PRO A 423 -7.48 31.28 23.90
CA PRO A 423 -8.69 31.18 23.08
C PRO A 423 -8.78 29.79 22.43
N LEU A 424 -10.00 29.29 22.20
CA LEU A 424 -10.21 27.98 21.58
C LEU A 424 -9.56 27.89 20.19
N SER A 425 -9.52 28.99 19.43
CA SER A 425 -8.84 29.07 18.13
C SER A 425 -7.33 28.79 18.19
N GLU A 426 -6.71 28.94 19.35
CA GLU A 426 -5.29 28.66 19.63
C GLU A 426 -5.07 27.30 20.30
N VAL A 427 -6.09 26.43 20.30
CA VAL A 427 -6.04 25.07 20.83
C VAL A 427 -6.22 24.06 19.70
N ALA A 428 -5.33 23.07 19.64
CA ALA A 428 -5.46 21.95 18.71
C ALA A 428 -5.39 20.57 19.38
N VAL A 429 -6.15 19.62 18.84
CA VAL A 429 -6.10 18.20 19.20
C VAL A 429 -5.65 17.42 17.97
N LEU A 430 -4.47 16.79 18.04
CA LEU A 430 -3.80 16.15 16.93
C LEU A 430 -3.85 14.61 17.07
N VAL A 431 -4.70 13.97 16.29
CA VAL A 431 -4.87 12.50 16.29
C VAL A 431 -4.03 11.84 15.19
N ARG A 432 -3.69 10.56 15.32
CA ARG A 432 -2.98 9.83 14.26
C ARG A 432 -3.90 9.47 13.09
N THR A 433 -5.16 9.13 13.38
CA THR A 433 -6.17 8.66 12.42
C THR A 433 -7.52 9.34 12.68
N HIS A 434 -8.34 9.52 11.64
CA HIS A 434 -9.67 10.12 11.79
C HIS A 434 -10.61 9.33 12.72
N ALA A 435 -10.43 8.01 12.84
CA ALA A 435 -11.27 7.19 13.73
C ALA A 435 -11.18 7.64 15.20
N GLN A 436 -10.05 8.25 15.60
CA GLN A 436 -9.84 8.75 16.96
C GLN A 436 -10.59 10.06 17.24
N THR A 437 -11.03 10.81 16.21
CA THR A 437 -11.72 12.08 16.46
C THR A 437 -13.04 11.87 17.17
N ARG A 438 -13.76 10.78 16.89
CA ARG A 438 -15.10 10.51 17.44
C ARG A 438 -15.18 10.67 18.97
N ALA A 439 -14.28 10.03 19.72
CA ALA A 439 -14.30 10.11 21.18
C ALA A 439 -13.99 11.53 21.69
N ILE A 440 -13.09 12.25 21.02
CA ILE A 440 -12.78 13.66 21.30
C ILE A 440 -14.00 14.53 21.01
N GLU A 441 -14.61 14.38 19.83
CA GLU A 441 -15.78 15.13 19.38
C GLU A 441 -16.96 14.96 20.34
N GLU A 442 -17.29 13.72 20.71
CA GLU A 442 -18.36 13.42 21.67
C GLU A 442 -18.10 14.12 23.02
N ALA A 443 -16.86 14.11 23.52
CA ALA A 443 -16.51 14.82 24.75
C ALA A 443 -16.60 16.35 24.58
N LEU A 444 -16.10 16.93 23.49
CA LEU A 444 -16.19 18.37 23.22
C LEU A 444 -17.66 18.84 23.15
N VAL A 445 -18.54 18.04 22.53
CA VAL A 445 -19.98 18.29 22.50
C VAL A 445 -20.58 18.27 23.91
N ARG A 446 -20.29 17.24 24.73
CA ARG A 446 -20.78 17.16 26.13
C ARG A 446 -20.36 18.36 26.96
N HIS A 447 -19.11 18.81 26.81
CA HIS A 447 -18.56 19.98 27.51
C HIS A 447 -18.94 21.31 26.87
N ARG A 448 -19.79 21.33 25.83
CA ARG A 448 -20.21 22.51 25.07
C ARG A 448 -19.03 23.36 24.57
N ILE A 449 -17.98 22.68 24.10
CA ILE A 449 -16.79 23.30 23.51
C ILE A 449 -16.98 23.31 22.00
N ARG A 450 -16.91 24.50 21.40
CA ARG A 450 -16.97 24.63 19.94
C ARG A 450 -15.71 24.05 19.32
N TYR A 451 -15.87 23.25 18.27
CA TYR A 451 -14.74 22.64 17.58
C TYR A 451 -14.98 22.55 16.07
N ILE A 452 -13.89 22.38 15.32
CA ILE A 452 -13.89 22.09 13.89
C ILE A 452 -12.95 20.94 13.61
N VAL A 453 -13.37 19.98 12.77
CA VAL A 453 -12.52 18.88 12.31
C VAL A 453 -11.89 19.26 10.98
N LEU A 454 -10.57 19.37 10.95
CA LEU A 454 -9.80 19.60 9.73
C LEU A 454 -9.44 18.26 9.06
N GLY A 455 -9.62 18.19 7.74
CA GLY A 455 -9.31 16.99 6.94
C GLY A 455 -10.44 15.96 6.84
N GLY A 456 -11.65 16.27 7.30
CA GLY A 456 -12.86 15.50 6.93
C GLY A 456 -13.25 15.71 5.46
N ARG A 457 -14.40 15.15 5.02
CA ARG A 457 -14.92 15.44 3.67
C ARG A 457 -15.10 16.94 3.49
N THR A 458 -14.43 17.53 2.50
CA THR A 458 -14.53 18.97 2.21
C THR A 458 -15.93 19.29 1.67
N PHE A 459 -16.29 20.58 1.64
CA PHE A 459 -17.56 21.01 1.05
C PHE A 459 -17.71 20.49 -0.39
N TRP A 460 -16.62 20.59 -1.17
CA TRP A 460 -16.54 20.15 -2.56
C TRP A 460 -16.71 18.64 -2.72
N GLN A 461 -16.32 17.82 -1.75
CA GLN A 461 -16.44 16.35 -1.81
C GLN A 461 -17.85 15.82 -1.47
N ARG A 462 -18.80 16.69 -1.15
CA ARG A 462 -20.17 16.28 -0.81
C ARG A 462 -20.90 15.77 -2.04
N LYS A 463 -21.75 14.74 -1.86
CA LYS A 463 -22.43 14.05 -2.96
C LYS A 463 -23.25 15.03 -3.79
N GLU A 464 -24.07 15.83 -3.12
CA GLU A 464 -24.94 16.84 -3.71
C GLU A 464 -24.19 17.93 -4.47
N VAL A 465 -23.05 18.37 -3.94
CA VAL A 465 -22.20 19.38 -4.59
C VAL A 465 -21.58 18.77 -5.85
N GLN A 466 -21.00 17.58 -5.75
CA GLN A 466 -20.42 16.86 -6.88
C GLN A 466 -21.44 16.51 -7.97
N ASP A 467 -22.70 16.21 -7.61
CA ASP A 467 -23.76 15.95 -8.59
C ASP A 467 -24.12 17.22 -9.37
N VAL A 468 -24.29 18.36 -8.69
CA VAL A 468 -24.56 19.64 -9.37
C VAL A 468 -23.35 20.09 -10.21
N LEU A 469 -22.13 19.93 -9.71
CA LEU A 469 -20.91 20.21 -10.49
C LEU A 469 -20.78 19.27 -11.70
N ALA A 470 -21.22 18.03 -11.62
CA ALA A 470 -21.25 17.12 -12.76
C ALA A 470 -22.29 17.55 -13.82
N TYR A 471 -23.44 18.10 -13.43
CA TYR A 471 -24.34 18.74 -14.39
C TYR A 471 -23.73 19.97 -15.06
N LEU A 472 -23.04 20.82 -14.29
CA LEU A 472 -22.34 21.98 -14.82
C LEU A 472 -21.24 21.56 -15.82
N ARG A 473 -20.47 20.52 -15.48
CA ARG A 473 -19.46 19.92 -16.37
C ARG A 473 -20.08 19.36 -17.65
N LEU A 474 -21.21 18.64 -17.55
CA LEU A 474 -21.91 18.11 -18.71
C LEU A 474 -22.46 19.23 -19.62
N ALA A 475 -22.99 20.30 -19.04
CA ALA A 475 -23.49 21.46 -19.78
C ALA A 475 -22.37 22.13 -20.59
N LEU A 476 -21.18 22.23 -20.00
CA LEU A 476 -19.99 22.78 -20.63
C LEU A 476 -19.38 21.82 -21.68
N ALA A 477 -19.32 20.53 -21.37
CA ALA A 477 -18.65 19.50 -22.17
C ALA A 477 -19.44 18.17 -22.11
N PRO A 478 -20.24 17.83 -23.13
CA PRO A 478 -21.09 16.64 -23.14
C PRO A 478 -20.28 15.33 -23.19
N TRP A 479 -19.02 15.40 -23.65
CA TRP A 479 -18.08 14.29 -23.69
C TRP A 479 -17.41 13.99 -22.35
N ASP A 480 -17.74 14.72 -21.28
CA ASP A 480 -17.33 14.37 -19.93
C ASP A 480 -18.04 13.08 -19.48
N GLY A 481 -17.43 11.95 -19.84
CA GLY A 481 -17.96 10.62 -19.52
C GLY A 481 -18.01 10.35 -18.01
N VAL A 482 -17.17 11.01 -17.22
CA VAL A 482 -17.14 10.89 -15.76
C VAL A 482 -18.36 11.56 -15.15
N ALA A 483 -18.63 12.81 -15.53
CA ALA A 483 -19.80 13.56 -15.09
C ALA A 483 -21.10 12.91 -15.59
N LEU A 484 -21.16 12.56 -16.88
CA LEU A 484 -22.33 11.93 -17.49
C LEU A 484 -22.77 10.67 -16.73
N ARG A 485 -21.85 9.75 -16.46
CA ARG A 485 -22.17 8.52 -15.72
C ARG A 485 -22.66 8.80 -14.30
N ARG A 486 -22.14 9.84 -13.67
CA ARG A 486 -22.52 10.23 -12.31
C ARG A 486 -23.98 10.69 -12.26
N ILE A 487 -24.43 11.48 -13.23
CA ILE A 487 -25.72 12.17 -13.14
C ILE A 487 -26.82 11.69 -14.09
N ILE A 488 -26.52 10.82 -15.06
CA ILE A 488 -27.50 10.35 -16.06
C ILE A 488 -28.77 9.77 -15.41
N ASN A 489 -28.63 9.12 -14.25
CA ASN A 489 -29.74 8.55 -13.48
C ASN A 489 -29.85 9.16 -12.06
N VAL A 490 -29.38 10.40 -11.86
CA VAL A 490 -29.53 11.15 -10.60
C VAL A 490 -30.18 12.52 -10.86
N PRO A 491 -31.39 12.81 -10.38
CA PRO A 491 -32.30 11.90 -9.69
C PRO A 491 -32.74 10.71 -10.58
N LYS A 492 -33.36 9.68 -9.98
CA LYS A 492 -33.72 8.44 -10.69
C LYS A 492 -34.57 8.74 -11.94
N ARG A 493 -34.10 8.32 -13.12
CA ARG A 493 -34.80 8.44 -14.42
C ARG A 493 -35.24 7.10 -15.00
N GLY A 494 -34.96 6.01 -14.29
CA GLY A 494 -35.18 4.65 -14.78
C GLY A 494 -34.22 4.26 -15.91
N LEU A 495 -33.02 4.85 -15.94
CA LEU A 495 -31.92 4.49 -16.83
C LEU A 495 -30.96 3.56 -16.07
N GLY A 496 -31.34 2.29 -15.97
CA GLY A 496 -30.62 1.29 -15.17
C GLY A 496 -29.32 0.77 -15.81
N PRO A 497 -28.56 -0.10 -15.09
CA PRO A 497 -27.25 -0.60 -15.54
C PRO A 497 -27.26 -1.26 -16.93
N ALA A 498 -28.32 -2.01 -17.26
CA ALA A 498 -28.46 -2.65 -18.57
C ALA A 498 -28.59 -1.63 -19.72
N THR A 499 -29.26 -0.50 -19.49
CA THR A 499 -29.34 0.59 -20.46
C THR A 499 -27.99 1.25 -20.66
N LEU A 500 -27.28 1.52 -19.55
CA LEU A 500 -25.95 2.13 -19.62
C LEU A 500 -24.94 1.24 -20.37
N ALA A 501 -24.99 -0.09 -20.16
CA ALA A 501 -24.14 -1.03 -20.87
C ALA A 501 -24.41 -1.03 -22.40
N LYS A 502 -25.67 -0.92 -22.82
CA LYS A 502 -26.03 -0.80 -24.25
C LYS A 502 -25.50 0.50 -24.87
N LEU A 503 -25.70 1.62 -24.18
CA LEU A 503 -25.19 2.93 -24.62
C LEU A 503 -23.66 2.94 -24.70
N GLU A 504 -23.00 2.33 -23.71
CA GLU A 504 -21.55 2.19 -23.68
C GLU A 504 -21.02 1.35 -24.84
N ALA A 505 -21.65 0.20 -25.12
CA ALA A 505 -21.27 -0.65 -26.24
C ALA A 505 -21.47 0.07 -27.60
N ALA A 506 -22.60 0.75 -27.79
CA ALA A 506 -22.89 1.46 -29.03
C ALA A 506 -21.99 2.70 -29.24
N GLY A 507 -21.48 3.30 -28.16
CA GLY A 507 -20.56 4.43 -28.21
C GLY A 507 -19.08 4.03 -28.18
N GLU A 508 -18.75 2.78 -28.53
CA GLU A 508 -17.38 2.24 -28.53
C GLU A 508 -16.66 2.41 -27.17
N GLY A 509 -17.37 2.13 -26.06
CA GLY A 509 -16.89 2.31 -24.68
C GLY A 509 -17.22 3.66 -24.06
N SER A 510 -17.80 4.61 -24.82
CA SER A 510 -18.16 5.94 -24.32
C SER A 510 -19.66 6.22 -24.47
N ILE A 511 -20.37 6.28 -23.34
CA ILE A 511 -21.80 6.67 -23.31
C ILE A 511 -22.00 8.04 -23.96
N ALA A 512 -21.07 8.98 -23.75
CA ALA A 512 -21.20 10.31 -24.33
C ALA A 512 -21.20 10.28 -25.87
N ARG A 513 -20.36 9.44 -26.50
CA ARG A 513 -20.35 9.26 -27.95
C ARG A 513 -21.66 8.69 -28.49
N ALA A 514 -22.34 7.85 -27.72
CA ALA A 514 -23.64 7.32 -28.11
C ALA A 514 -24.77 8.36 -27.99
N LEU A 515 -24.64 9.32 -27.08
CA LEU A 515 -25.72 10.27 -26.76
C LEU A 515 -25.59 11.62 -27.46
N PHE A 516 -24.36 12.10 -27.67
CA PHE A 516 -24.11 13.45 -28.12
C PHE A 516 -23.27 13.46 -29.39
N PRO A 517 -23.61 14.36 -30.35
CA PRO A 517 -22.81 14.51 -31.56
C PRO A 517 -21.42 15.07 -31.23
N PRO A 518 -20.42 14.88 -32.11
CA PRO A 518 -19.09 15.45 -31.93
C PRO A 518 -19.09 16.99 -31.88
N ALA A 519 -19.97 17.64 -32.65
CA ALA A 519 -20.14 19.09 -32.63
C ALA A 519 -21.15 19.47 -31.55
N TRP A 520 -20.67 20.00 -30.42
CA TRP A 520 -21.53 20.49 -29.34
C TRP A 520 -21.87 21.97 -29.55
N PRO A 521 -23.07 22.46 -29.19
CA PRO A 521 -23.50 23.83 -29.50
C PRO A 521 -22.69 24.97 -28.89
N LEU A 522 -21.78 24.65 -27.96
CA LEU A 522 -20.84 25.61 -27.38
C LEU A 522 -19.54 25.73 -28.18
N GLU A 523 -19.28 24.80 -29.10
CA GLU A 523 -18.09 24.77 -29.96
C GLU A 523 -18.46 25.30 -31.36
N GLY A 524 -18.30 26.60 -31.56
CA GLY A 524 -18.52 27.27 -32.84
C GLY A 524 -18.83 28.75 -32.65
N GLY A 525 -18.00 29.63 -33.24
CA GLY A 525 -18.36 31.03 -33.45
C GLY A 525 -19.48 31.11 -34.47
N VAL A 526 -20.73 31.15 -34.01
CA VAL A 526 -21.88 31.36 -34.87
C VAL A 526 -22.53 32.67 -34.48
N GLU A 527 -22.25 33.71 -35.27
CA GLU A 527 -23.17 34.82 -35.45
C GLU A 527 -24.45 34.26 -36.08
N GLY A 528 -25.44 33.88 -35.29
CA GLY A 528 -26.70 33.36 -35.83
C GLY A 528 -27.64 32.76 -34.78
N THR A 529 -28.83 33.35 -34.68
CA THR A 529 -29.91 33.10 -33.71
C THR A 529 -30.68 31.78 -33.88
N VAL A 530 -30.07 30.70 -34.41
CA VAL A 530 -30.75 29.40 -34.51
C VAL A 530 -30.45 28.57 -33.26
N ALA A 531 -31.48 28.28 -32.47
CA ALA A 531 -31.35 27.41 -31.31
C ALA A 531 -30.77 26.05 -31.75
N PRO A 532 -29.71 25.55 -31.10
CA PRO A 532 -29.13 24.27 -31.48
C PRO A 532 -30.16 23.15 -31.26
N THR A 533 -30.35 22.28 -32.25
CA THR A 533 -31.21 21.10 -32.16
C THR A 533 -30.36 19.84 -32.26
N LEU A 534 -30.56 18.89 -31.35
CA LEU A 534 -29.89 17.59 -31.40
C LEU A 534 -30.57 16.67 -32.45
N PRO A 535 -29.81 15.89 -33.22
CA PRO A 535 -30.39 14.87 -34.10
C PRO A 535 -31.12 13.81 -33.28
N LEU A 536 -32.21 13.25 -33.81
CA LEU A 536 -32.98 12.18 -33.17
C LEU A 536 -32.10 10.93 -32.95
N LEU A 537 -32.28 10.25 -31.82
CA LEU A 537 -31.60 8.99 -31.52
C LEU A 537 -32.07 7.88 -32.46
N ASP A 538 -31.11 7.20 -33.09
CA ASP A 538 -31.36 5.92 -33.74
C ASP A 538 -31.51 4.82 -32.67
N ARG A 539 -32.75 4.65 -32.20
CA ARG A 539 -33.09 3.62 -31.20
C ARG A 539 -32.77 2.20 -31.65
N GLY A 540 -32.75 1.94 -32.96
CA GLY A 540 -32.46 0.64 -33.55
C GLY A 540 -30.98 0.32 -33.42
N ALA A 541 -30.12 1.25 -33.82
CA ALA A 541 -28.66 1.14 -33.66
C ALA A 541 -28.24 1.00 -32.18
N LEU A 542 -28.98 1.63 -31.26
CA LEU A 542 -28.68 1.57 -29.81
C LEU A 542 -29.30 0.37 -29.08
N GLY A 543 -30.14 -0.43 -29.74
CA GLY A 543 -30.83 -1.57 -29.12
C GLY A 543 -31.75 -1.19 -27.94
N LEU A 544 -32.36 0.01 -27.99
CA LEU A 544 -33.20 0.55 -26.91
C LEU A 544 -34.69 0.31 -27.19
N SER A 545 -35.47 0.06 -26.14
CA SER A 545 -36.94 0.06 -26.26
C SER A 545 -37.46 1.48 -26.49
N ALA A 546 -38.67 1.62 -27.05
CA ALA A 546 -39.28 2.93 -27.28
C ALA A 546 -39.41 3.76 -25.97
N ALA A 547 -39.78 3.11 -24.86
CA ALA A 547 -39.90 3.75 -23.56
C ALA A 547 -38.53 4.21 -23.02
N THR A 548 -37.48 3.40 -23.16
CA THR A 548 -36.13 3.78 -22.74
C THR A 548 -35.57 4.89 -23.63
N ALA A 549 -35.76 4.81 -24.95
CA ALA A 549 -35.32 5.86 -25.89
C ALA A 549 -35.95 7.22 -25.55
N LYS A 550 -37.24 7.27 -25.21
CA LYS A 550 -37.92 8.50 -24.76
C LYS A 550 -37.27 9.12 -23.52
N LYS A 551 -36.86 8.29 -22.54
CA LYS A 551 -36.16 8.75 -21.34
C LYS A 551 -34.77 9.29 -21.64
N VAL A 552 -34.05 8.64 -22.56
CA VAL A 552 -32.74 9.11 -23.02
C VAL A 552 -32.88 10.43 -23.78
N GLU A 553 -33.88 10.58 -24.65
CA GLU A 553 -34.17 11.84 -25.35
C GLU A 553 -34.49 12.98 -24.38
N ALA A 554 -35.31 12.72 -23.36
CA ALA A 554 -35.60 13.72 -22.33
C ALA A 554 -34.33 14.20 -21.60
N PHE A 555 -33.40 13.27 -21.32
CA PHE A 555 -32.12 13.61 -20.74
C PHE A 555 -31.21 14.42 -21.69
N ARG A 556 -31.21 14.09 -22.98
CA ARG A 556 -30.48 14.86 -24.01
C ARG A 556 -31.00 16.28 -24.13
N ALA A 557 -32.32 16.45 -24.13
CA ALA A 557 -32.98 17.76 -24.15
C ALA A 557 -32.66 18.58 -22.89
N LEU A 558 -32.64 17.94 -21.71
CA LEU A 558 -32.20 18.58 -20.48
C LEU A 558 -30.75 19.08 -20.59
N ALA A 559 -29.82 18.23 -21.02
CA ALA A 559 -28.40 18.61 -21.16
C ALA A 559 -28.21 19.81 -22.12
N LEU A 560 -28.98 19.84 -23.22
CA LEU A 560 -28.98 20.95 -24.16
C LEU A 560 -29.53 22.24 -23.55
N GLY A 561 -30.62 22.16 -22.78
CA GLY A 561 -31.18 23.29 -22.04
C GLY A 561 -30.21 23.87 -21.02
N LEU A 562 -29.48 23.02 -20.28
CA LEU A 562 -28.46 23.46 -19.34
C LEU A 562 -27.28 24.16 -20.04
N ALA A 563 -26.86 23.66 -21.21
CA ALA A 563 -25.82 24.32 -22.01
C ALA A 563 -26.26 25.71 -22.50
N ALA A 564 -27.52 25.87 -22.89
CA ALA A 564 -28.09 27.16 -23.28
C ALA A 564 -28.19 28.14 -22.09
N ALA A 565 -28.58 27.66 -20.91
CA ALA A 565 -28.61 28.45 -19.68
C ALA A 565 -27.21 28.98 -19.32
N LEU A 566 -26.19 28.14 -19.45
CA LEU A 566 -24.80 28.51 -19.15
C LEU A 566 -24.28 29.66 -20.04
N ARG A 567 -24.74 29.75 -21.30
CA ARG A 567 -24.41 30.87 -22.20
C ARG A 567 -25.19 32.13 -21.90
N SER A 568 -26.42 32.02 -21.41
CA SER A 568 -27.34 33.15 -21.29
C SER A 568 -27.33 33.81 -19.91
N MET A 569 -26.94 33.09 -18.86
CA MET A 569 -27.03 33.53 -17.46
C MET A 569 -25.65 33.60 -16.78
N PRO A 570 -25.49 34.41 -15.71
CA PRO A 570 -24.35 34.32 -14.79
C PRO A 570 -24.20 32.92 -14.18
N LEU A 571 -22.98 32.55 -13.75
CA LEU A 571 -22.69 31.21 -13.19
C LEU A 571 -23.59 30.83 -12.00
N HIS A 572 -23.85 31.76 -11.07
CA HIS A 572 -24.68 31.49 -9.90
C HIS A 572 -26.14 31.22 -10.28
N ASP A 573 -26.68 31.96 -11.24
CA ASP A 573 -28.02 31.74 -11.79
C ASP A 573 -28.09 30.43 -12.57
N ALA A 574 -27.06 30.12 -13.37
CA ALA A 574 -26.97 28.85 -14.08
C ALA A 574 -26.93 27.65 -13.10
N LEU A 575 -26.21 27.76 -11.98
CA LEU A 575 -26.21 26.75 -10.92
C LEU A 575 -27.57 26.60 -10.24
N ALA A 576 -28.25 27.71 -9.93
CA ALA A 576 -29.60 27.69 -9.38
C ALA A 576 -30.57 27.01 -10.36
N HIS A 577 -30.49 27.36 -11.65
CA HIS A 577 -31.27 26.76 -12.72
C HIS A 577 -30.97 25.26 -12.89
N ILE A 578 -29.72 24.82 -12.79
CA ILE A 578 -29.35 23.39 -12.81
C ILE A 578 -30.07 22.65 -11.68
N VAL A 579 -30.07 23.18 -10.46
CA VAL A 579 -30.73 22.53 -9.31
C VAL A 579 -32.23 22.39 -9.53
N GLU A 580 -32.87 23.41 -10.11
CA GLU A 580 -34.30 23.43 -10.41
C GLU A 580 -34.66 22.52 -11.61
N ALA A 581 -34.06 22.75 -12.77
CA ALA A 581 -34.38 22.07 -14.03
C ALA A 581 -34.10 20.56 -13.99
N THR A 582 -33.15 20.11 -13.16
CA THR A 582 -32.86 18.69 -13.00
C THR A 582 -33.82 17.96 -12.05
N GLY A 583 -34.63 18.70 -11.29
CA GLY A 583 -35.48 18.17 -10.22
C GLY A 583 -34.70 17.58 -9.05
N TYR A 584 -33.45 18.04 -8.82
CA TYR A 584 -32.53 17.40 -7.88
C TYR A 584 -33.04 17.43 -6.44
N LEU A 585 -33.60 18.58 -6.00
CA LEU A 585 -34.14 18.72 -4.64
C LEU A 585 -35.36 17.83 -4.38
N ASP A 586 -36.20 17.62 -5.39
CA ASP A 586 -37.40 16.80 -5.23
C ASP A 586 -37.06 15.30 -5.28
N GLY A 587 -36.22 14.87 -6.23
CA GLY A 587 -35.79 13.48 -6.29
C GLY A 587 -34.91 13.03 -5.10
N ALA A 588 -34.28 13.97 -4.38
CA ALA A 588 -33.57 13.67 -3.14
C ALA A 588 -34.52 13.38 -1.96
N LYS A 589 -35.74 13.93 -1.96
CA LYS A 589 -36.78 13.61 -0.97
C LYS A 589 -37.28 12.18 -1.17
N ASP A 590 -37.59 11.82 -2.42
CA ASP A 590 -38.09 10.49 -2.78
C ASP A 590 -37.07 9.39 -2.43
N ALA A 591 -35.77 9.65 -2.62
CA ALA A 591 -34.71 8.70 -2.28
C ALA A 591 -34.52 8.52 -0.76
N ALA A 592 -34.76 9.55 0.05
CA ALA A 592 -34.66 9.47 1.51
C ALA A 592 -35.82 8.67 2.12
N ALA A 593 -37.01 8.73 1.51
CA ALA A 593 -38.16 7.92 1.88
C ALA A 593 -37.92 6.42 1.60
N GLU A 594 -37.34 6.08 0.45
CA GLU A 594 -37.04 4.68 0.07
C GLU A 594 -35.88 4.06 0.89
N ASP A 595 -34.82 4.81 1.22
CA ASP A 595 -33.72 4.31 2.07
C ASP A 595 -34.21 3.97 3.50
N ASN A 596 -35.26 4.65 3.98
CA ASN A 596 -35.92 4.34 5.24
C ASN A 596 -36.69 3.00 5.15
N ASP A 597 -37.40 2.77 4.03
CA ASP A 597 -38.12 1.52 3.80
C ASP A 597 -37.18 0.31 3.58
N GLU A 598 -36.05 0.48 2.88
CA GLU A 598 -35.02 -0.57 2.76
C GLU A 598 -34.34 -0.87 4.10
N ALA A 599 -34.05 0.13 4.94
CA ALA A 599 -33.45 -0.08 6.26
C ALA A 599 -34.39 -0.82 7.24
N VAL A 600 -35.70 -0.60 7.12
CA VAL A 600 -36.74 -1.32 7.88
C VAL A 600 -36.96 -2.74 7.34
N ALA A 601 -36.77 -2.97 6.05
CA ALA A 601 -36.80 -4.31 5.45
C ALA A 601 -35.59 -5.16 5.86
N ASP A 602 -34.38 -4.56 5.92
CA ASP A 602 -33.13 -5.24 6.32
C ASP A 602 -33.13 -5.61 7.82
N SER A 603 -33.97 -4.96 8.64
CA SER A 603 -34.12 -5.28 10.07
C SER A 603 -34.98 -6.52 10.35
N LYS A 604 -35.65 -7.10 9.34
CA LYS A 604 -36.48 -8.31 9.48
C LYS A 604 -35.72 -9.61 9.25
N ASP A 605 -34.52 -9.56 8.67
CA ASP A 605 -33.64 -10.73 8.51
C ASP A 605 -32.70 -10.87 9.72
N GLY A 606 -33.23 -11.51 10.76
CA GLY A 606 -32.59 -11.67 12.05
C GLY A 606 -31.20 -12.32 12.01
N ARG A 607 -30.17 -11.56 12.41
CA ARG A 607 -28.98 -12.02 13.17
C ARG A 607 -28.36 -10.83 13.90
N ALA A 608 -28.82 -10.63 15.13
CA ALA A 608 -28.21 -9.70 16.08
C ALA A 608 -26.82 -10.22 16.53
N VAL A 609 -25.82 -9.36 16.48
CA VAL A 609 -24.59 -9.50 17.29
C VAL A 609 -24.76 -8.57 18.49
N GLY A 610 -24.63 -9.13 19.68
CA GLY A 610 -25.14 -8.59 20.94
C GLY A 610 -24.75 -7.14 21.25
N ALA A 611 -25.79 -6.33 21.39
CA ALA A 611 -25.85 -5.23 22.34
C ALA A 611 -27.21 -5.40 23.06
N THR A 612 -27.18 -5.51 24.39
CA THR A 612 -28.38 -5.62 25.22
C THR A 612 -29.18 -4.31 25.13
N ALA A 613 -30.49 -4.43 24.92
CA ALA A 613 -31.39 -3.37 24.50
C ALA A 613 -31.86 -2.42 25.62
N GLU A 614 -31.03 -2.10 26.62
CA GLU A 614 -31.48 -1.28 27.77
C GLU A 614 -30.72 0.05 27.99
N ASP A 615 -29.72 0.43 27.18
CA ASP A 615 -28.97 1.68 27.37
C ASP A 615 -28.88 2.58 26.12
N LEU A 616 -30.02 2.86 25.47
CA LEU A 616 -30.11 3.91 24.44
C LEU A 616 -31.09 5.00 24.88
N PRO A 617 -30.68 6.28 24.96
CA PRO A 617 -31.64 7.36 25.18
C PRO A 617 -32.62 7.43 23.99
N SER A 618 -33.90 7.51 24.31
CA SER A 618 -35.03 7.57 23.39
C SER A 618 -35.02 8.84 22.53
N ALA A 619 -34.30 8.82 21.41
CA ALA A 619 -34.49 9.79 20.33
C ALA A 619 -35.70 9.37 19.48
N SER A 620 -36.90 9.71 19.97
CA SER A 620 -38.13 9.65 19.19
C SER A 620 -38.23 10.89 18.29
N SER A 621 -37.66 10.81 17.09
CA SER A 621 -38.03 11.71 15.98
C SER A 621 -38.72 10.88 14.91
N THR A 622 -39.98 11.19 14.63
CA THR A 622 -40.79 10.59 13.55
C THR A 622 -40.06 10.69 12.20
N GLY A 623 -40.35 9.76 11.27
CA GLY A 623 -39.72 9.70 9.94
C GLY A 623 -39.81 11.02 9.17
N GLU A 624 -40.95 11.71 9.29
CA GLU A 624 -41.20 13.02 8.69
C GLU A 624 -40.23 14.11 9.19
N ALA A 625 -39.86 14.10 10.47
CA ALA A 625 -38.94 15.10 11.03
C ALA A 625 -37.50 14.94 10.50
N LYS A 626 -37.06 13.70 10.24
CA LYS A 626 -35.75 13.41 9.62
C LYS A 626 -35.73 13.77 8.13
N GLU A 627 -36.83 13.55 7.43
CA GLU A 627 -36.97 13.91 6.02
C GLU A 627 -36.91 15.43 5.82
N GLU A 628 -37.62 16.19 6.66
CA GLU A 628 -37.63 17.65 6.63
C GLU A 628 -36.25 18.24 7.01
N GLU A 629 -35.59 17.71 8.05
CA GLU A 629 -34.24 18.10 8.45
C GLU A 629 -33.20 17.85 7.32
N THR A 630 -33.35 16.74 6.59
CA THR A 630 -32.48 16.38 5.47
C THR A 630 -32.68 17.31 4.26
N ALA A 631 -33.93 17.61 3.91
CA ALA A 631 -34.26 18.52 2.81
C ALA A 631 -33.79 19.96 3.08
N VAL A 632 -33.99 20.47 4.31
CA VAL A 632 -33.49 21.78 4.75
C VAL A 632 -31.97 21.83 4.68
N THR A 633 -31.30 20.77 5.14
CA THR A 633 -29.84 20.67 5.09
C THR A 633 -29.32 20.66 3.66
N LEU A 634 -29.97 19.94 2.75
CA LEU A 634 -29.62 19.86 1.33
C LEU A 634 -29.78 21.23 0.65
N ARG A 635 -30.93 21.90 0.83
CA ARG A 635 -31.17 23.26 0.31
C ARG A 635 -30.13 24.25 0.77
N ARG A 636 -29.77 24.23 2.06
CA ARG A 636 -28.73 25.10 2.61
C ARG A 636 -27.37 24.88 1.94
N ARG A 637 -26.98 23.63 1.69
CA ARG A 637 -25.68 23.30 1.08
C ARG A 637 -25.62 23.70 -0.40
N LEU A 638 -26.69 23.50 -1.15
CA LEU A 638 -26.77 23.95 -2.54
C LEU A 638 -26.86 25.48 -2.64
N GLY A 639 -27.57 26.13 -1.72
CA GLY A 639 -27.55 27.59 -1.60
C GLY A 639 -26.15 28.13 -1.29
N GLN A 640 -25.37 27.45 -0.45
CA GLN A 640 -23.95 27.79 -0.22
C GLN A 640 -23.11 27.65 -1.50
N LEU A 641 -23.36 26.65 -2.34
CA LEU A 641 -22.65 26.48 -3.61
C LEU A 641 -22.93 27.67 -4.56
N VAL A 642 -24.19 28.06 -4.68
CA VAL A 642 -24.63 29.22 -5.48
C VAL A 642 -23.98 30.51 -4.96
N GLU A 643 -23.96 30.70 -3.64
CA GLU A 643 -23.35 31.88 -3.03
C GLU A 643 -21.83 31.93 -3.23
N VAL A 644 -21.13 30.80 -3.12
CA VAL A 644 -19.70 30.73 -3.43
C VAL A 644 -19.43 31.07 -4.90
N ALA A 645 -20.27 30.60 -5.82
CA ALA A 645 -20.17 30.94 -7.23
C ALA A 645 -20.48 32.44 -7.51
N ARG A 646 -21.42 33.05 -6.77
CA ARG A 646 -21.72 34.48 -6.84
C ARG A 646 -20.52 35.32 -6.39
N LEU A 647 -19.97 35.01 -5.22
CA LEU A 647 -18.76 35.65 -4.69
C LEU A 647 -17.57 35.46 -5.63
N ALA A 648 -17.44 34.28 -6.23
CA ALA A 648 -16.41 34.02 -7.22
C ALA A 648 -16.54 34.93 -8.46
N GLY A 649 -17.77 35.15 -8.94
CA GLY A 649 -18.04 36.07 -10.05
C GLY A 649 -17.83 37.54 -9.70
N GLU A 650 -18.24 37.98 -8.50
CA GLU A 650 -18.18 39.38 -8.06
C GLU A 650 -16.78 39.85 -7.67
N ALA A 651 -16.01 38.99 -7.00
CA ALA A 651 -14.65 39.33 -6.60
C ALA A 651 -13.67 39.30 -7.78
N GLY A 652 -14.15 39.00 -9.00
CA GLY A 652 -13.30 38.52 -10.09
C GLY A 652 -12.38 37.41 -9.57
N ALA A 653 -12.92 36.55 -8.67
CA ALA A 653 -12.12 35.75 -7.76
C ALA A 653 -11.05 35.02 -8.54
N PRO A 654 -9.83 34.93 -7.99
CA PRO A 654 -8.73 34.35 -8.72
C PRO A 654 -9.17 32.94 -9.08
N GLY A 655 -9.41 32.72 -10.37
CA GLY A 655 -9.32 31.38 -10.91
C GLY A 655 -8.01 30.77 -10.42
N LEU A 656 -7.81 29.48 -10.64
CA LEU A 656 -6.43 28.99 -10.73
C LEU A 656 -5.59 30.06 -11.42
N PRO A 657 -4.46 30.52 -10.85
CA PRO A 657 -3.62 31.49 -11.53
C PRO A 657 -3.23 30.79 -12.82
N VAL A 658 -3.97 31.10 -13.89
CA VAL A 658 -3.72 30.52 -15.18
C VAL A 658 -2.43 31.21 -15.53
N ALA A 659 -1.33 30.48 -15.43
CA ALA A 659 -0.07 30.99 -15.88
C ALA A 659 -0.29 31.23 -17.36
N ASP A 660 -0.53 32.47 -17.80
CA ASP A 660 -0.54 32.76 -19.22
C ASP A 660 0.88 32.48 -19.72
N LEU A 661 1.04 31.34 -20.38
CA LEU A 661 2.34 30.86 -20.83
C LEU A 661 2.76 31.57 -22.12
N GLY A 662 1.90 32.42 -22.72
CA GLY A 662 2.12 32.97 -24.05
C GLY A 662 2.11 31.87 -25.13
N LEU A 663 1.43 30.76 -24.86
CA LEU A 663 1.15 29.71 -25.84
C LEU A 663 -0.10 30.12 -26.62
N GLU A 664 -0.09 29.97 -27.95
CA GLU A 664 -1.23 30.34 -28.81
C GLU A 664 -2.51 29.68 -28.29
N VAL A 665 -3.37 30.49 -27.66
CA VAL A 665 -4.73 30.10 -27.32
C VAL A 665 -5.57 30.33 -28.58
N GLU A 666 -6.37 29.35 -28.97
CA GLU A 666 -7.30 29.48 -30.10
C GLU A 666 -8.12 30.77 -29.94
N SER A 667 -7.98 31.70 -30.89
CA SER A 667 -8.72 32.96 -30.92
C SER A 667 -10.22 32.71 -31.09
N GLY A 668 -11.06 33.34 -30.26
CA GLY A 668 -12.54 33.27 -30.35
C GLY A 668 -13.26 32.57 -29.19
N ARG A 669 -12.65 32.45 -28.00
CA ARG A 669 -13.29 31.83 -26.83
C ARG A 669 -14.25 32.78 -26.11
N ASP A 670 -15.38 32.23 -25.65
CA ASP A 670 -16.38 32.91 -24.84
C ASP A 670 -15.84 33.11 -23.41
N GLU A 671 -15.56 34.36 -23.03
CA GLU A 671 -15.00 34.72 -21.70
C GLU A 671 -15.82 34.17 -20.54
N ARG A 672 -17.16 34.07 -20.70
CA ARG A 672 -18.05 33.52 -19.67
C ARG A 672 -17.77 32.04 -19.45
N LEU A 673 -17.62 31.27 -20.54
CA LEU A 673 -17.34 29.83 -20.46
C LEU A 673 -15.95 29.54 -19.89
N GLU A 674 -14.98 30.42 -20.13
CA GLU A 674 -13.67 30.31 -19.47
C GLU A 674 -13.75 30.60 -17.97
N GLY A 675 -14.58 31.56 -17.54
CA GLY A 675 -14.86 31.76 -16.12
C GLY A 675 -15.47 30.51 -15.45
N VAL A 676 -16.38 29.81 -16.14
CA VAL A 676 -16.96 28.55 -15.66
C VAL A 676 -15.90 27.45 -15.57
N ARG A 677 -15.01 27.33 -16.57
CA ARG A 677 -13.90 26.36 -16.57
C ARG A 677 -12.94 26.62 -15.41
N ALA A 678 -12.55 27.87 -15.21
CA ALA A 678 -11.69 28.27 -14.10
C ALA A 678 -12.32 27.95 -12.74
N PHE A 679 -13.63 28.19 -12.59
CA PHE A 679 -14.38 27.79 -11.40
C PHE A 679 -14.34 26.27 -11.18
N LEU A 680 -14.68 25.47 -12.20
CA LEU A 680 -14.65 24.01 -12.13
C LEU A 680 -13.26 23.45 -11.77
N ASP A 681 -12.21 23.98 -12.39
CA ASP A 681 -10.84 23.57 -12.11
C ASP A 681 -10.43 23.95 -10.67
N SER A 682 -10.87 25.13 -10.18
CA SER A 682 -10.64 25.52 -8.78
C SER A 682 -11.36 24.61 -7.78
N CYS A 683 -12.58 24.17 -8.08
CA CYS A 683 -13.33 23.21 -7.27
C CYS A 683 -12.66 21.82 -7.28
N ALA A 684 -12.20 21.36 -8.45
CA ALA A 684 -11.52 20.08 -8.60
C ALA A 684 -10.21 20.00 -7.81
N LEU A 685 -9.52 21.14 -7.64
CA LEU A 685 -8.30 21.24 -6.85
C LEU A 685 -8.54 21.62 -5.38
N ASP A 686 -9.79 21.77 -4.92
CA ASP A 686 -10.10 22.24 -3.55
C ASP A 686 -9.47 23.62 -3.26
N ALA A 687 -9.40 24.47 -4.29
CA ALA A 687 -8.81 25.81 -4.28
C ALA A 687 -9.86 26.92 -4.20
N ALA A 688 -11.11 26.61 -4.53
CA ALA A 688 -12.24 27.53 -4.41
C ALA A 688 -12.46 27.95 -2.95
N PRO A 689 -12.92 29.19 -2.68
CA PRO A 689 -13.20 29.64 -1.32
C PRO A 689 -14.26 28.74 -0.68
N ASP A 690 -13.87 28.01 0.36
CA ASP A 690 -14.84 27.32 1.20
C ASP A 690 -15.60 28.37 2.00
N GLY A 691 -16.91 28.53 1.76
CA GLY A 691 -17.78 29.38 2.60
C GLY A 691 -17.74 29.01 4.10
N GLY A 692 -17.15 27.85 4.43
CA GLY A 692 -16.81 27.43 5.80
C GLY A 692 -15.68 28.23 6.46
N GLU A 693 -14.88 29.00 5.74
CA GLU A 693 -13.91 29.93 6.36
C GLU A 693 -14.59 31.06 7.16
N ALA A 694 -15.82 31.42 6.79
CA ALA A 694 -16.65 32.29 7.63
C ALA A 694 -17.00 31.63 8.98
N ALA A 695 -17.08 30.29 9.05
CA ALA A 695 -17.25 29.56 10.30
C ALA A 695 -15.94 29.46 11.10
N ALA A 696 -14.78 29.47 10.44
CA ALA A 696 -13.45 29.47 11.06
C ALA A 696 -13.12 30.79 11.81
N ARG A 697 -13.89 31.87 11.59
CA ARG A 697 -13.85 33.10 12.42
C ARG A 697 -14.49 32.92 13.82
N ARG A 698 -15.14 31.79 14.10
CA ARG A 698 -15.67 31.50 15.45
C ARG A 698 -14.60 30.83 16.30
N ASP A 699 -14.32 31.40 17.46
CA ASP A 699 -13.40 30.85 18.47
C ASP A 699 -13.75 29.38 18.80
N SER A 700 -12.99 28.44 18.24
CA SER A 700 -13.26 27.00 18.22
C SER A 700 -11.97 26.16 18.20
N VAL A 701 -11.99 25.01 18.88
CA VAL A 701 -10.87 24.06 18.96
C VAL A 701 -10.65 23.41 17.61
N ARG A 702 -9.39 23.25 17.19
CA ARG A 702 -9.06 22.57 15.94
C ARG A 702 -8.73 21.11 16.20
N VAL A 703 -9.59 20.20 15.74
CA VAL A 703 -9.32 18.76 15.76
C VAL A 703 -8.81 18.35 14.39
N SER A 704 -7.64 17.72 14.30
CA SER A 704 -7.10 17.30 13.00
C SER A 704 -6.21 16.08 13.13
N THR A 705 -5.87 15.47 12.00
CA THR A 705 -4.78 14.50 12.00
C THR A 705 -3.44 15.22 12.18
N MET A 706 -2.42 14.49 12.67
CA MET A 706 -1.04 14.96 12.76
C MET A 706 -0.52 15.45 11.39
N HIS A 707 -0.88 14.77 10.30
CA HIS A 707 -0.51 15.16 8.93
C HIS A 707 -1.16 16.48 8.50
N ALA A 708 -2.47 16.63 8.74
CA ALA A 708 -3.21 17.85 8.38
C ALA A 708 -2.77 19.09 9.18
N ALA A 709 -2.09 18.89 10.31
CA ALA A 709 -1.56 19.99 11.12
C ALA A 709 -0.25 20.60 10.58
N LYS A 710 0.38 19.99 9.57
CA LYS A 710 1.60 20.53 8.97
C LYS A 710 1.38 21.96 8.47
N GLY A 711 2.39 22.82 8.66
CA GLY A 711 2.30 24.25 8.38
C GLY A 711 1.58 25.09 9.46
N LEU A 712 0.72 24.48 10.29
CA LEU A 712 -0.06 25.20 11.31
C LEU A 712 0.72 25.38 12.62
N GLU A 713 0.19 26.20 13.52
CA GLU A 713 0.74 26.47 14.86
C GLU A 713 -0.37 26.90 15.83
N TYR A 714 -0.19 26.57 17.11
CA TYR A 714 -1.19 26.77 18.16
C TYR A 714 -0.50 27.07 19.51
N ALA A 715 -1.10 27.93 20.34
CA ALA A 715 -0.63 28.14 21.72
C ALA A 715 -0.58 26.83 22.53
N ALA A 716 -1.61 25.99 22.38
CA ALA A 716 -1.73 24.70 23.07
C ALA A 716 -2.04 23.55 22.11
N VAL A 717 -1.34 22.41 22.30
CA VAL A 717 -1.53 21.19 21.52
C VAL A 717 -1.72 19.98 22.43
N PHE A 718 -2.74 19.20 22.12
CA PHE A 718 -2.99 17.88 22.70
C PHE A 718 -2.68 16.79 21.67
N VAL A 719 -1.91 15.78 22.06
CA VAL A 719 -1.63 14.60 21.24
C VAL A 719 -2.18 13.37 21.95
N PRO A 720 -3.45 13.01 21.71
CA PRO A 720 -4.04 11.76 22.18
C PRO A 720 -3.52 10.55 21.41
N GLY A 721 -3.69 9.37 22.00
CA GLY A 721 -3.35 8.08 21.39
C GLY A 721 -1.85 7.86 21.28
N CYS A 722 -1.05 8.38 22.22
CA CYS A 722 0.38 8.05 22.34
C CYS A 722 0.57 6.62 22.87
N VAL A 723 0.07 5.64 22.11
CA VAL A 723 0.02 4.21 22.42
C VAL A 723 0.78 3.44 21.34
N GLU A 724 1.54 2.43 21.73
CA GLU A 724 2.27 1.59 20.80
C GLU A 724 1.31 0.88 19.83
N GLY A 725 1.61 0.93 18.52
CA GLY A 725 0.70 0.47 17.46
C GLY A 725 -0.32 1.52 16.99
N GLN A 726 -0.38 2.69 17.63
CA GLN A 726 -1.04 3.89 17.10
C GLN A 726 -0.01 4.98 16.78
N ILE A 727 0.77 5.38 17.78
CA ILE A 727 1.91 6.30 17.66
C ILE A 727 3.10 5.62 18.33
N PRO A 728 4.06 5.05 17.59
CA PRO A 728 4.06 4.90 16.14
C PRO A 728 3.02 3.89 15.65
N SER A 729 2.56 4.08 14.40
CA SER A 729 1.78 3.06 13.70
C SER A 729 2.60 1.78 13.49
N PRO A 730 1.97 0.60 13.33
CA PRO A 730 2.70 -0.67 13.22
C PRO A 730 3.69 -0.63 12.05
N PRO A 731 4.91 -1.16 12.23
CA PRO A 731 5.94 -1.11 11.20
C PRO A 731 5.47 -1.84 9.92
N ARG A 732 5.79 -1.26 8.76
CA ARG A 732 5.65 -1.94 7.47
C ARG A 732 6.82 -2.90 7.30
N GLU A 733 6.56 -4.15 6.92
CA GLU A 733 7.62 -5.16 6.81
C GLU A 733 8.68 -4.79 5.74
N ASN A 734 9.95 -5.08 6.04
CA ASN A 734 11.10 -4.99 5.13
C ASN A 734 11.49 -3.59 4.62
N ASP A 735 11.30 -2.53 5.40
CA ASP A 735 11.62 -1.15 4.99
C ASP A 735 12.93 -0.58 5.58
N GLY A 736 13.75 -1.40 6.24
CA GLY A 736 14.99 -0.95 6.89
C GLY A 736 14.78 0.12 7.96
N GLY A 737 13.60 0.16 8.60
CA GLY A 737 13.22 1.13 9.63
C GLY A 737 12.71 2.47 9.07
N ALA A 738 12.43 2.57 7.77
CA ALA A 738 11.98 3.81 7.14
C ALA A 738 10.63 4.32 7.68
N ALA A 739 9.65 3.44 7.90
CA ALA A 739 8.35 3.79 8.47
C ALA A 739 8.49 4.30 9.90
N LEU A 740 9.36 3.69 10.71
CA LEU A 740 9.62 4.19 12.06
C LEU A 740 10.28 5.58 12.02
N ARG A 741 11.23 5.82 11.10
CA ARG A 741 11.81 7.15 10.88
C ARG A 741 10.76 8.17 10.42
N GLU A 742 9.80 7.77 9.60
CA GLU A 742 8.67 8.62 9.20
C GLU A 742 7.73 8.92 10.38
N GLU A 743 7.38 7.94 11.21
CA GLU A 743 6.56 8.15 12.41
C GLU A 743 7.25 9.05 13.45
N ARG A 744 8.60 8.98 13.57
CA ARG A 744 9.37 9.94 14.38
C ARG A 744 9.23 11.36 13.87
N ARG A 745 9.33 11.56 12.56
CA ARG A 745 9.13 12.87 11.92
C ARG A 745 7.69 13.36 12.08
N LEU A 746 6.71 12.47 12.04
CA LEU A 746 5.31 12.81 12.31
C LEU A 746 5.08 13.27 13.75
N MET A 747 5.68 12.56 14.72
CA MET A 747 5.67 12.98 16.12
C MET A 747 6.38 14.33 16.30
N TYR A 748 7.56 14.51 15.72
CA TYR A 748 8.29 15.78 15.70
C TYR A 748 7.46 16.95 15.15
N VAL A 749 6.80 16.77 14.01
CA VAL A 749 5.92 17.79 13.42
C VAL A 749 4.81 18.15 14.39
N SER A 750 4.21 17.16 15.07
CA SER A 750 3.12 17.34 16.02
C SER A 750 3.54 18.12 17.26
N LEU A 751 4.68 17.78 17.87
CA LEU A 751 5.23 18.49 19.02
C LEU A 751 5.55 19.95 18.66
N THR A 752 6.12 20.18 17.48
CA THR A 752 6.52 21.53 17.00
C THR A 752 5.36 22.36 16.42
N ARG A 753 4.10 21.88 16.53
CA ARG A 753 2.92 22.73 16.32
C ARG A 753 2.62 23.58 17.55
N ALA A 754 3.05 23.16 18.73
CA ALA A 754 2.82 23.86 19.99
C ALA A 754 3.78 25.04 20.15
N LYS A 755 3.24 26.18 20.61
CA LYS A 755 4.04 27.35 21.02
C LYS A 755 4.46 27.24 22.48
N GLN A 756 3.50 27.00 23.38
CA GLN A 756 3.72 27.04 24.84
C GLN A 756 3.31 25.77 25.56
N HIS A 757 2.07 25.30 25.36
CA HIS A 757 1.52 24.18 26.09
C HIS A 757 1.45 22.92 25.22
N LEU A 758 2.00 21.83 25.74
CA LEU A 758 1.98 20.53 25.06
C LEU A 758 1.54 19.46 26.06
N THR A 759 0.54 18.67 25.67
CA THR A 759 -0.03 17.60 26.50
C THR A 759 -0.11 16.31 25.69
N LEU A 760 0.52 15.26 26.20
CA LEU A 760 0.51 13.91 25.64
C LEU A 760 -0.45 13.04 26.46
N LEU A 761 -1.28 12.26 25.79
CA LEU A 761 -2.19 11.31 26.44
C LEU A 761 -1.91 9.90 25.94
N SER A 762 -1.86 8.96 26.88
CA SER A 762 -1.56 7.55 26.64
C SER A 762 -2.49 6.67 27.45
N PHE A 763 -2.70 5.44 26.99
CA PHE A 763 -3.42 4.38 27.69
C PHE A 763 -2.84 3.01 27.29
N LEU A 764 -3.16 1.95 28.04
CA LEU A 764 -2.70 0.58 27.79
C LEU A 764 -1.17 0.45 27.72
N LEU A 765 -0.60 0.32 26.52
CA LEU A 765 0.84 0.16 26.25
C LEU A 765 1.39 1.50 25.72
N PRO A 766 2.09 2.30 26.55
CA PRO A 766 2.56 3.62 26.14
C PRO A 766 3.47 3.58 24.92
N SER A 767 3.38 4.62 24.10
CA SER A 767 4.26 4.84 22.96
C SER A 767 5.73 4.75 23.37
N ARG A 768 6.55 4.06 22.58
CA ARG A 768 8.01 4.10 22.73
C ARG A 768 8.58 5.53 22.71
N PHE A 769 7.93 6.49 22.05
CA PHE A 769 8.38 7.89 22.02
C PHE A 769 8.26 8.57 23.38
N ILE A 770 7.34 8.13 24.25
CA ILE A 770 7.26 8.62 25.63
C ILE A 770 8.50 8.19 26.41
N LYS A 771 8.89 6.92 26.30
CA LYS A 771 10.10 6.41 26.96
C LYS A 771 11.35 7.15 26.48
N GLU A 772 11.46 7.40 25.18
CA GLU A 772 12.60 8.14 24.63
C GLU A 772 12.67 9.60 25.11
N LEU A 773 11.52 10.24 25.35
CA LEU A 773 11.47 11.55 26.00
C LEU A 773 12.00 11.47 27.44
N GLU A 774 11.58 10.47 28.21
CA GLU A 774 12.04 10.24 29.59
C GLU A 774 13.55 9.96 29.64
N ASP A 775 14.04 9.06 28.79
CA ASP A 775 15.45 8.68 28.70
C ASP A 775 16.35 9.86 28.29
N SER A 776 15.80 10.86 27.57
CA SER A 776 16.51 12.07 27.19
C SER A 776 16.63 13.12 28.30
N GLY A 777 16.01 12.88 29.47
CA GLY A 777 15.94 13.83 30.58
C GLY A 777 14.88 14.91 30.40
N CYS A 778 13.89 14.71 29.52
CA CYS A 778 12.78 15.64 29.37
C CYS A 778 11.88 15.60 30.62
N VAL A 779 11.61 16.77 31.22
CA VAL A 779 10.73 16.85 32.39
C VAL A 779 9.27 16.72 31.94
N LEU A 780 8.68 15.56 32.25
CA LEU A 780 7.26 15.28 32.06
C LEU A 780 6.53 15.44 33.40
N GLU A 781 5.64 16.42 33.49
CA GLU A 781 4.72 16.56 34.62
C GLU A 781 3.64 15.49 34.49
N ARG A 782 3.73 14.46 35.34
CA ARG A 782 2.71 13.42 35.47
C ARG A 782 1.64 13.93 36.42
N THR A 783 0.39 13.88 35.95
CA THR A 783 -0.77 14.14 36.80
C THR A 783 -1.53 12.83 36.89
N GLU A 784 -1.34 12.13 38.01
CA GLU A 784 -2.08 10.93 38.35
C GLU A 784 -3.55 11.31 38.59
N HIS A 785 -4.47 10.49 38.09
CA HIS A 785 -5.86 10.56 38.49
C HIS A 785 -5.90 10.10 39.96
N GLU A 786 -6.48 10.92 40.84
CA GLU A 786 -6.58 10.72 42.31
C GLU A 786 -7.33 9.45 42.78
N ASP A 787 -7.56 8.44 41.92
CA ASP A 787 -8.42 7.29 42.22
C ASP A 787 -7.77 5.90 42.04
N SER A 788 -6.43 5.79 41.91
CA SER A 788 -5.76 4.49 41.67
C SER A 788 -4.95 3.89 42.82
N GLU A 789 -5.11 4.34 44.07
CA GLU A 789 -4.60 3.61 45.23
C GLU A 789 -5.49 2.41 45.57
N ARG A 790 -5.33 1.30 44.83
CA ARG A 790 -5.61 -0.08 45.27
C ARG A 790 -5.19 -1.08 44.19
N ARG A 791 -3.94 -1.58 44.30
CA ARG A 791 -3.53 -3.00 44.16
C ARG A 791 -2.03 -3.10 43.82
N ALA A 792 -1.26 -3.62 44.77
CA ALA A 792 0.16 -3.92 44.63
C ALA A 792 0.39 -5.25 43.88
N PRO A 793 1.51 -5.40 43.15
CA PRO A 793 2.03 -6.71 42.77
C PRO A 793 3.31 -7.06 43.54
N HIS A 794 3.35 -8.31 44.01
CA HIS A 794 4.47 -8.94 44.70
C HIS A 794 5.68 -9.19 43.79
N ARG A 795 6.87 -9.03 44.37
CA ARG A 795 8.16 -9.49 43.87
C ARG A 795 8.31 -11.01 44.03
N SER A 796 8.98 -11.66 43.08
CA SER A 796 10.05 -12.62 43.42
C SER A 796 11.01 -12.81 42.24
N HIS A 797 12.30 -12.68 42.56
CA HIS A 797 13.43 -12.93 41.68
C HIS A 797 13.93 -14.38 41.85
N ARG A 798 14.41 -14.94 40.74
CA ARG A 798 15.58 -15.84 40.57
C ARG A 798 15.71 -17.07 41.49
N ALA A 799 15.76 -18.25 40.86
CA ALA A 799 16.87 -19.20 41.05
C ALA A 799 16.90 -20.25 39.93
N ALA A 800 17.93 -20.18 39.09
CA ALA A 800 18.38 -21.26 38.22
C ALA A 800 19.86 -21.49 38.55
N ALA A 801 20.21 -22.70 39.01
CA ALA A 801 21.53 -23.34 38.89
C ALA A 801 21.63 -24.53 39.86
N ARG A 802 21.56 -25.75 39.32
CA ARG A 802 22.32 -26.95 39.73
C ARG A 802 21.68 -28.20 39.16
N TYR A 803 22.24 -28.73 38.06
CA TYR A 803 22.39 -30.18 37.93
C TYR A 803 23.41 -30.51 36.84
N GLN A 804 24.65 -30.75 37.24
CA GLN A 804 25.59 -31.56 36.48
C GLN A 804 26.43 -32.39 37.46
N ARG A 805 26.71 -33.61 37.00
CA ARG A 805 27.59 -34.64 37.56
C ARG A 805 26.99 -35.50 38.68
N SER A 806 26.67 -36.73 38.35
CA SER A 806 27.62 -37.84 38.52
C SER A 806 26.98 -39.15 38.10
N ARG A 807 27.70 -39.96 37.31
CA ARG A 807 27.95 -41.38 37.57
C ARG A 807 28.83 -41.94 36.46
N ARG A 808 30.10 -42.18 36.80
CA ARG A 808 30.94 -43.23 36.23
C ARG A 808 31.09 -44.27 37.34
N LEU A 809 30.83 -45.54 37.03
CA LEU A 809 31.28 -46.70 37.81
C LEU A 809 31.64 -47.83 36.84
N ASN A 810 32.54 -48.69 37.32
CA ASN A 810 33.43 -49.59 36.60
C ASN A 810 32.79 -50.91 36.08
N ARG A 811 33.26 -51.34 34.88
CA ARG A 811 33.67 -52.68 34.33
C ARG A 811 32.85 -53.95 34.65
N PRO A 812 32.71 -54.91 33.70
CA PRO A 812 33.80 -55.84 33.32
C PRO A 812 33.93 -56.15 31.81
N GLU A 813 34.98 -56.92 31.46
CA GLU A 813 35.41 -57.32 30.12
C GLU A 813 34.59 -58.44 29.47
N GLU A 814 34.66 -58.46 28.13
CA GLU A 814 34.27 -59.53 27.18
C GLU A 814 32.78 -59.89 27.09
N SER A 815 32.00 -59.01 26.45
CA SER A 815 30.81 -59.41 25.70
C SER A 815 30.91 -58.86 24.27
N SER A 816 30.62 -59.67 23.25
CA SER A 816 30.54 -59.21 21.86
C SER A 816 29.66 -57.97 21.77
N SER A 817 30.18 -56.89 21.17
CA SER A 817 29.40 -55.64 21.10
C SER A 817 28.09 -55.89 20.34
N PRO A 818 26.94 -55.45 20.88
CA PRO A 818 25.64 -55.75 20.29
C PRO A 818 25.53 -55.14 18.89
N SER A 819 24.75 -55.79 18.03
CA SER A 819 24.51 -55.37 16.65
C SER A 819 23.02 -55.33 16.35
N VAL A 820 22.61 -54.44 15.45
CA VAL A 820 21.20 -54.25 15.05
C VAL A 820 21.04 -54.34 13.55
N LEU A 821 19.94 -54.95 13.11
CA LEU A 821 19.51 -55.00 11.72
C LEU A 821 18.53 -53.87 11.43
N VAL A 822 18.74 -53.15 10.33
CA VAL A 822 17.81 -52.11 9.89
C VAL A 822 17.54 -52.29 8.41
N ALA A 823 16.32 -52.00 7.97
CA ALA A 823 16.02 -51.99 6.55
C ALA A 823 15.05 -50.89 6.13
N ASP A 824 15.17 -50.50 4.86
CA ASP A 824 14.27 -49.63 4.11
C ASP A 824 13.76 -50.43 2.91
N ILE A 825 12.50 -50.85 2.96
CA ILE A 825 11.86 -51.79 2.04
C ILE A 825 10.93 -51.02 1.10
N GLY A 826 11.43 -50.74 -0.10
CA GLY A 826 10.68 -50.08 -1.18
C GLY A 826 10.12 -51.06 -2.21
N GLY A 827 9.30 -50.55 -3.14
CA GLY A 827 8.67 -51.36 -4.19
C GLY A 827 9.63 -51.96 -5.24
N THR A 828 10.85 -51.45 -5.36
CA THR A 828 11.83 -51.92 -6.38
C THR A 828 13.10 -52.47 -5.75
N ASN A 829 13.49 -51.97 -4.58
CA ASN A 829 14.70 -52.38 -3.88
C ASN A 829 14.43 -52.42 -2.38
N ALA A 830 14.98 -53.44 -1.72
CA ALA A 830 15.08 -53.55 -0.28
C ALA A 830 16.53 -53.26 0.14
N ARG A 831 16.72 -52.32 1.07
CA ARG A 831 18.03 -51.89 1.55
C ARG A 831 18.21 -52.38 2.97
N PHE A 832 19.18 -53.27 3.20
CA PHE A 832 19.45 -53.83 4.51
C PHE A 832 20.81 -53.35 5.03
N GLN A 833 20.89 -53.07 6.33
CA GLN A 833 22.14 -52.73 7.01
C GLN A 833 22.26 -53.43 8.36
N VAL A 834 23.47 -53.87 8.72
CA VAL A 834 23.80 -54.29 10.10
C VAL A 834 24.79 -53.31 10.71
N TRP A 835 24.45 -52.77 11.87
CA TRP A 835 25.29 -51.86 12.64
C TRP A 835 25.76 -52.50 13.93
N GLN A 836 27.06 -52.41 14.20
CA GLN A 836 27.63 -52.66 15.51
C GLN A 836 27.43 -51.43 16.40
N LEU A 837 27.10 -51.67 17.67
CA LEU A 837 26.93 -50.66 18.69
C LEU A 837 28.12 -50.66 19.67
N ASP A 838 28.32 -49.57 20.40
CA ASP A 838 29.25 -49.51 21.53
C ASP A 838 28.59 -49.98 22.85
N ASP A 839 29.35 -49.94 23.95
CA ASP A 839 28.90 -50.39 25.28
C ASP A 839 27.73 -49.56 25.86
N VAL A 840 27.43 -48.40 25.27
CA VAL A 840 26.29 -47.55 25.64
C VAL A 840 25.22 -47.51 24.54
N LEU A 841 25.20 -48.54 23.68
CA LEU A 841 24.24 -48.80 22.61
C LEU A 841 24.18 -47.71 21.53
N ARG A 842 25.29 -46.98 21.29
CA ARG A 842 25.41 -46.02 20.19
C ARG A 842 25.99 -46.69 18.95
N PRO A 843 25.54 -46.33 17.74
CA PRO A 843 26.12 -46.84 16.50
C PRO A 843 27.62 -46.55 16.41
N SER A 844 28.46 -47.58 16.34
CA SER A 844 29.92 -47.46 16.29
C SER A 844 30.48 -47.79 14.90
N ARG A 845 29.94 -48.81 14.23
CA ARG A 845 30.42 -49.26 12.91
C ARG A 845 29.32 -49.89 12.07
N LEU A 846 29.24 -49.53 10.79
CA LEU A 846 28.43 -50.26 9.79
C LEU A 846 29.19 -51.52 9.37
N ILE A 847 28.57 -52.69 9.55
CA ILE A 847 29.17 -54.00 9.23
C ILE A 847 28.89 -54.37 7.78
N LEU A 848 27.63 -54.27 7.36
CA LEU A 848 27.19 -54.60 6.01
C LEU A 848 26.07 -53.67 5.57
N GLU A 849 26.11 -53.21 4.33
CA GLU A 849 24.99 -52.61 3.61
C GLU A 849 24.79 -53.37 2.30
N LYS A 850 23.56 -53.78 1.99
CA LYS A 850 23.20 -54.37 0.70
C LYS A 850 21.91 -53.79 0.14
N PHE A 851 21.89 -53.70 -1.18
CA PHE A 851 20.72 -53.34 -1.98
C PHE A 851 20.27 -54.61 -2.71
N LEU A 852 19.08 -55.08 -2.38
CA LEU A 852 18.48 -56.27 -2.98
C LEU A 852 17.33 -55.84 -3.90
N PRO A 853 17.39 -56.10 -5.22
CA PRO A 853 16.27 -55.85 -6.10
C PRO A 853 15.09 -56.76 -5.70
N THR A 854 13.94 -56.17 -5.36
CA THR A 854 12.83 -56.92 -4.77
C THR A 854 12.24 -57.95 -5.73
N LYS A 855 12.32 -57.71 -7.04
CA LYS A 855 11.89 -58.64 -8.09
C LYS A 855 12.62 -59.98 -8.09
N ASP A 856 13.83 -60.03 -7.52
CA ASP A 856 14.68 -61.24 -7.52
C ASP A 856 14.30 -62.19 -6.37
N TYR A 857 13.40 -61.77 -5.47
CA TYR A 857 12.99 -62.52 -4.28
C TYR A 857 11.46 -62.69 -4.23
N PRO A 858 10.95 -63.93 -4.14
CA PRO A 858 9.51 -64.19 -4.08
C PRO A 858 8.84 -63.62 -2.84
N THR A 859 9.50 -63.70 -1.69
CA THR A 859 9.01 -63.20 -0.40
C THR A 859 10.03 -62.33 0.32
N PHE A 860 9.57 -61.55 1.30
CA PHE A 860 10.45 -60.79 2.19
C PHE A 860 11.41 -61.71 2.95
N ASP A 861 10.91 -62.88 3.38
CA ASP A 861 11.68 -63.88 4.12
C ASP A 861 12.87 -64.43 3.31
N ASP A 862 12.68 -64.63 2.00
CA ASP A 862 13.75 -65.05 1.09
C ASP A 862 14.84 -63.97 0.98
N ALA A 863 14.44 -62.70 0.88
CA ALA A 863 15.36 -61.57 0.82
C ALA A 863 16.13 -61.39 2.14
N LEU A 864 15.44 -61.50 3.27
CA LEU A 864 16.04 -61.39 4.60
C LEU A 864 17.02 -62.55 4.87
N SER A 865 16.63 -63.78 4.53
CA SER A 865 17.50 -64.96 4.65
C SER A 865 18.76 -64.83 3.80
N ALA A 866 18.61 -64.38 2.54
CA ALA A 866 19.75 -64.15 1.65
C ALA A 866 20.69 -63.05 2.16
N PHE A 867 20.16 -62.04 2.85
CA PHE A 867 20.96 -61.01 3.49
C PHE A 867 21.70 -61.53 4.73
N LEU A 868 21.01 -62.25 5.63
CA LEU A 868 21.58 -62.78 6.87
C LEU A 868 22.63 -63.88 6.64
N ALA A 869 22.55 -64.60 5.52
CA ALA A 869 23.53 -65.61 5.13
C ALA A 869 24.85 -65.03 4.61
N ASP A 870 25.01 -63.70 4.53
CA ASP A 870 26.25 -63.10 4.04
C ASP A 870 27.44 -63.38 4.99
N PRO A 871 28.58 -63.90 4.48
CA PRO A 871 29.76 -64.19 5.31
C PRO A 871 30.30 -62.99 6.10
N ALA A 872 30.07 -61.75 5.65
CA ALA A 872 30.49 -60.53 6.35
C ALA A 872 29.76 -60.33 7.69
N LEU A 873 28.66 -61.04 7.94
CA LEU A 873 27.92 -61.00 9.20
C LEU A 873 28.40 -62.04 10.22
N ALA A 874 29.39 -62.87 9.88
CA ALA A 874 29.95 -63.86 10.80
C ALA A 874 30.52 -63.17 12.06
N GLY A 875 30.00 -63.53 13.24
CA GLY A 875 30.38 -62.91 14.53
C GLY A 875 29.64 -61.60 14.86
N HIS A 876 28.74 -61.12 13.98
CA HIS A 876 27.96 -59.89 14.13
C HIS A 876 26.45 -60.16 13.98
N ALA A 877 25.96 -61.26 14.55
CA ALA A 877 24.54 -61.60 14.47
C ALA A 877 23.69 -60.51 15.17
N PRO A 878 22.72 -59.90 14.47
CA PRO A 878 21.92 -58.84 15.05
C PRO A 878 21.00 -59.39 16.16
N GLN A 879 20.83 -58.64 17.25
CA GLN A 879 19.94 -59.03 18.35
C GLN A 879 18.52 -58.46 18.20
N SER A 880 18.38 -57.32 17.53
CA SER A 880 17.10 -56.71 17.19
C SER A 880 17.09 -56.24 15.74
N ALA A 881 15.89 -56.06 15.21
CA ALA A 881 15.68 -55.58 13.87
C ALA A 881 14.58 -54.50 13.81
N ALA A 882 14.71 -53.58 12.86
CA ALA A 882 13.60 -52.72 12.48
C ALA A 882 13.50 -52.62 10.95
N PHE A 883 12.27 -52.58 10.44
CA PHE A 883 12.00 -52.58 8.99
C PHE A 883 11.04 -51.45 8.63
N ALA A 884 11.52 -50.46 7.90
CA ALA A 884 10.70 -49.40 7.31
C ALA A 884 10.08 -49.89 6.00
N CYS A 885 8.76 -49.84 5.90
CA CYS A 885 8.02 -50.43 4.79
C CYS A 885 7.11 -49.39 4.12
N ALA A 886 7.08 -49.40 2.79
CA ALA A 886 6.15 -48.58 2.01
C ALA A 886 4.73 -49.17 2.08
N GLY A 887 3.96 -48.77 3.10
CA GLY A 887 2.59 -49.19 3.33
C GLY A 887 2.11 -49.01 4.78
N PRO A 888 0.80 -49.20 5.04
CA PRO A 888 0.25 -49.11 6.38
C PRO A 888 0.70 -50.29 7.23
N VAL A 889 1.15 -50.00 8.46
CA VAL A 889 1.47 -51.02 9.47
C VAL A 889 0.29 -51.16 10.44
N ALA A 890 -0.18 -52.38 10.65
CA ALA A 890 -1.23 -52.67 11.61
C ALA A 890 -0.87 -53.93 12.40
N ARG A 891 -0.92 -53.83 13.74
CA ARG A 891 -0.63 -54.96 14.67
C ARG A 891 0.75 -55.61 14.41
N GLY A 892 1.77 -54.80 14.13
CA GLY A 892 3.13 -55.30 13.87
C GLY A 892 3.33 -55.95 12.51
N ALA A 893 2.40 -55.76 11.56
CA ALA A 893 2.52 -56.31 10.22
C ALA A 893 2.24 -55.27 9.13
N CYS A 894 2.95 -55.39 8.01
CA CYS A 894 2.76 -54.59 6.80
C CYS A 894 2.60 -55.50 5.58
N THR A 895 1.52 -55.31 4.82
CA THR A 895 1.37 -55.92 3.50
C THR A 895 1.60 -54.85 2.43
N MET A 896 2.69 -54.99 1.67
CA MET A 896 3.09 -54.01 0.66
C MET A 896 2.16 -54.06 -0.55
N THR A 897 1.52 -52.94 -0.88
CA THR A 897 0.58 -52.83 -2.01
C THR A 897 1.23 -53.00 -3.37
N ASN A 898 2.53 -52.69 -3.49
CA ASN A 898 3.25 -52.69 -4.77
C ASN A 898 3.94 -54.03 -5.10
N LEU A 899 4.18 -54.88 -4.11
CA LEU A 899 4.97 -56.13 -4.24
C LEU A 899 4.25 -57.38 -3.71
N GLY A 900 3.19 -57.22 -2.90
CA GLY A 900 2.50 -58.34 -2.25
C GLY A 900 3.28 -58.99 -1.11
N TRP A 901 4.45 -58.47 -0.73
CA TRP A 901 5.21 -58.94 0.42
C TRP A 901 4.47 -58.63 1.73
N THR A 902 4.42 -59.60 2.63
CA THR A 902 3.97 -59.43 4.01
C THR A 902 5.18 -59.49 4.93
N ILE A 903 5.29 -58.49 5.80
CA ILE A 903 6.36 -58.35 6.80
C ILE A 903 5.68 -58.32 8.15
N ASP A 904 5.90 -59.34 8.98
CA ASP A 904 5.22 -59.53 10.27
C ASP A 904 6.26 -59.72 11.38
N GLU A 905 6.17 -58.91 12.45
CA GLU A 905 7.09 -58.94 13.58
C GLU A 905 7.17 -60.33 14.25
N ALA A 906 6.05 -61.01 14.42
CA ALA A 906 5.99 -62.32 15.05
C ALA A 906 6.56 -63.42 14.15
N GLU A 907 6.35 -63.32 12.83
CA GLU A 907 6.93 -64.24 11.85
C GLU A 907 8.45 -64.10 11.77
N VAL A 908 8.97 -62.86 11.79
CA VAL A 908 10.42 -62.61 11.83
C VAL A 908 11.04 -63.14 13.12
N ALA A 909 10.39 -62.93 14.26
CA ALA A 909 10.85 -63.47 15.54
C ALA A 909 10.87 -65.00 15.54
N ALA A 910 9.81 -65.65 15.02
CA ALA A 910 9.69 -67.10 14.98
C ALA A 910 10.71 -67.77 14.03
N ARG A 911 10.99 -67.16 12.86
CA ARG A 911 11.86 -67.77 11.83
C ARG A 911 13.33 -67.41 11.99
N HIS A 912 13.64 -66.16 12.36
CA HIS A 912 15.01 -65.66 12.40
C HIS A 912 15.55 -65.45 13.82
N GLY A 913 14.72 -65.64 14.86
CA GLY A 913 15.12 -65.38 16.23
C GLY A 913 15.41 -63.91 16.53
N LEU A 914 14.92 -62.99 15.69
CA LEU A 914 15.15 -61.54 15.80
C LEU A 914 13.95 -60.85 16.42
N ARG A 915 14.17 -60.07 17.48
CA ARG A 915 13.14 -59.13 17.97
C ARG A 915 12.99 -58.00 16.95
N ALA A 916 11.92 -58.04 16.18
CA ALA A 916 11.68 -57.10 15.10
C ALA A 916 10.63 -56.03 15.47
N THR A 917 10.75 -54.84 14.88
CA THR A 917 9.63 -53.92 14.73
C THR A 917 9.44 -53.51 13.27
N VAL A 918 8.19 -53.41 12.84
CA VAL A 918 7.82 -52.98 11.49
C VAL A 918 7.25 -51.57 11.58
N LEU A 919 7.77 -50.66 10.76
CA LEU A 919 7.41 -49.25 10.75
C LEU A 919 6.92 -48.86 9.36
N ASN A 920 6.01 -47.90 9.29
CA ASN A 920 5.76 -47.19 8.03
C ASN A 920 7.03 -46.41 7.64
N ASP A 921 7.31 -46.31 6.35
CA ASP A 921 8.52 -45.64 5.84
C ASP A 921 8.63 -44.18 6.31
N LEU A 922 7.52 -43.44 6.32
CA LEU A 922 7.51 -42.08 6.82
C LEU A 922 7.56 -42.01 8.35
N GLU A 923 7.02 -43.01 9.05
CA GLU A 923 7.22 -43.14 10.50
C GLU A 923 8.72 -43.27 10.84
N ALA A 924 9.44 -44.08 10.06
CA ALA A 924 10.89 -44.19 10.17
C ALA A 924 11.59 -42.86 9.87
N VAL A 925 11.19 -42.11 8.83
CA VAL A 925 11.70 -40.74 8.60
C VAL A 925 11.47 -39.84 9.82
N GLY A 926 10.28 -39.92 10.43
CA GLY A 926 9.95 -39.19 11.66
C GLY A 926 10.92 -39.48 12.80
N TYR A 927 11.26 -40.75 13.04
CA TYR A 927 12.25 -41.10 14.07
C TYR A 927 13.68 -40.68 13.70
N GLY A 928 14.00 -40.54 12.41
CA GLY A 928 15.31 -40.10 11.94
C GLY A 928 15.56 -38.60 12.09
N VAL A 929 14.54 -37.76 11.98
CA VAL A 929 14.67 -36.29 12.01
C VAL A 929 15.32 -35.74 13.28
N PRO A 930 14.93 -36.16 14.51
CA PRO A 930 15.53 -35.65 15.75
C PRO A 930 17.04 -35.92 15.91
N VAL A 931 17.60 -36.90 15.18
CA VAL A 931 19.02 -37.29 15.29
C VAL A 931 19.88 -36.78 14.14
N LEU A 932 19.32 -36.00 13.22
CA LEU A 932 20.07 -35.39 12.12
C LEU A 932 21.05 -34.32 12.63
N PRO A 933 22.31 -34.31 12.15
CA PRO A 933 23.22 -33.20 12.40
C PRO A 933 22.75 -31.94 11.65
N GLU A 934 23.11 -30.75 12.15
CA GLU A 934 22.77 -29.48 11.48
C GLU A 934 23.28 -29.42 10.03
N SER A 935 24.40 -30.07 9.72
CA SER A 935 24.96 -30.17 8.37
C SER A 935 24.06 -30.91 7.37
N ALA A 936 23.12 -31.72 7.86
CA ALA A 936 22.15 -32.44 7.03
C ALA A 936 20.88 -31.62 6.77
N LEU A 937 20.81 -30.35 7.22
CA LEU A 937 19.64 -29.50 7.10
C LEU A 937 19.96 -28.20 6.35
N LEU A 938 19.14 -27.86 5.35
CA LEU A 938 19.07 -26.51 4.81
C LEU A 938 17.95 -25.75 5.53
N THR A 939 18.31 -24.70 6.28
CA THR A 939 17.30 -23.84 6.92
C THR A 939 16.71 -22.87 5.90
N LEU A 940 15.40 -22.94 5.68
CA LEU A 940 14.66 -22.03 4.79
C LEU A 940 14.02 -20.86 5.54
N HIS A 941 13.64 -21.07 6.81
CA HIS A 941 13.15 -20.02 7.68
C HIS A 941 13.79 -20.15 9.07
N HIS A 942 14.51 -19.10 9.47
CA HIS A 942 15.21 -19.06 10.75
C HIS A 942 14.26 -18.66 11.88
N ALA A 943 14.06 -19.59 12.82
CA ALA A 943 13.43 -19.33 14.11
C ALA A 943 14.08 -20.20 15.20
N PRO A 944 14.03 -19.81 16.48
CA PRO A 944 14.57 -20.65 17.56
C PRO A 944 13.87 -22.01 17.61
N VAL A 945 14.64 -23.09 17.48
CA VAL A 945 14.12 -24.45 17.67
C VAL A 945 13.86 -24.66 19.15
N GLN A 946 12.61 -24.91 19.52
CA GLN A 946 12.27 -25.27 20.89
C GLN A 946 12.64 -26.74 21.15
N ASP A 947 13.42 -26.98 22.20
CA ASP A 947 13.78 -28.34 22.60
C ASP A 947 12.54 -29.11 23.05
N ARG A 948 12.47 -30.40 22.73
CA ARG A 948 11.33 -31.30 23.05
C ARG A 948 9.95 -30.82 22.57
N ALA A 949 9.89 -29.84 21.67
CA ALA A 949 8.62 -29.32 21.15
C ALA A 949 8.12 -30.12 19.94
N PRO A 950 6.80 -30.07 19.61
CA PRO A 950 6.25 -30.82 18.50
C PRO A 950 6.94 -30.51 17.16
N LYS A 951 7.12 -31.52 16.31
CA LYS A 951 7.75 -31.39 14.98
C LYS A 951 6.81 -31.94 13.91
N ALA A 952 6.96 -31.49 12.67
CA ALA A 952 6.29 -32.08 11.51
C ALA A 952 7.28 -32.47 10.42
N VAL A 953 6.97 -33.57 9.73
CA VAL A 953 7.72 -34.06 8.57
C VAL A 953 6.78 -34.13 7.37
N LEU A 954 7.20 -33.54 6.27
CA LEU A 954 6.47 -33.51 5.00
C LEU A 954 7.34 -34.15 3.92
N GLY A 955 6.89 -35.27 3.34
CA GLY A 955 7.60 -36.03 2.33
C GLY A 955 6.85 -36.09 0.99
N PRO A 956 6.95 -35.06 0.12
CA PRO A 956 6.41 -35.09 -1.24
C PRO A 956 7.30 -35.96 -2.14
N GLY A 957 6.97 -37.25 -2.24
CA GLY A 957 7.64 -38.23 -3.07
C GLY A 957 6.77 -38.66 -4.25
N THR A 958 6.65 -39.97 -4.47
CA THR A 958 5.65 -40.54 -5.37
C THR A 958 4.22 -40.31 -4.86
N GLY A 959 4.02 -40.39 -3.54
CA GLY A 959 2.84 -39.96 -2.81
C GLY A 959 3.16 -38.83 -1.80
N LEU A 960 2.16 -38.42 -1.03
CA LEU A 960 2.30 -37.38 -0.01
C LEU A 960 2.42 -38.01 1.39
N GLY A 961 3.64 -38.11 1.93
CA GLY A 961 3.82 -38.51 3.32
C GLY A 961 3.72 -37.33 4.30
N GLU A 962 2.91 -37.46 5.36
CA GLU A 962 2.87 -36.50 6.48
C GLU A 962 3.05 -37.18 7.85
N ALA A 963 3.95 -36.67 8.70
CA ALA A 963 4.06 -37.15 10.09
C ALA A 963 4.12 -35.99 11.10
N GLN A 964 3.51 -36.18 12.27
CA GLN A 964 3.64 -35.29 13.42
C GLN A 964 4.34 -36.01 14.57
N LEU A 965 5.24 -35.30 15.25
CA LEU A 965 6.06 -35.85 16.32
C LEU A 965 5.74 -35.10 17.61
N PHE A 966 5.43 -35.86 18.66
CA PHE A 966 5.16 -35.30 20.00
C PHE A 966 6.12 -35.91 21.00
N TRP A 967 6.74 -35.07 21.83
CA TRP A 967 7.61 -35.55 22.89
C TRP A 967 6.81 -36.28 23.96
N ASP A 968 7.24 -37.50 24.29
CA ASP A 968 6.69 -38.29 25.38
C ASP A 968 7.70 -38.34 26.53
N GLU A 969 7.39 -37.65 27.63
CA GLU A 969 8.24 -37.61 28.82
C GLU A 969 8.36 -38.98 29.51
N ALA A 970 7.36 -39.88 29.37
CA ALA A 970 7.43 -41.20 29.99
C ALA A 970 8.47 -42.10 29.31
N VAL A 971 8.67 -41.91 28.00
CA VAL A 971 9.64 -42.69 27.18
C VAL A 971 10.93 -41.89 26.95
N GLY A 972 10.96 -40.61 27.30
CA GLY A 972 12.11 -39.72 27.08
C GLY A 972 12.44 -39.54 25.60
N ASN A 973 11.44 -39.61 24.72
CA ASN A 973 11.64 -39.55 23.27
C ASN A 973 10.38 -39.13 22.50
N TYR A 974 10.50 -38.83 21.20
CA TYR A 974 9.35 -38.52 20.35
C TYR A 974 8.53 -39.78 20.05
N ARG A 975 7.20 -39.65 20.10
CA ARG A 975 6.22 -40.52 19.42
C ARG A 975 5.91 -39.92 18.05
N VAL A 976 6.02 -40.75 17.01
CA VAL A 976 5.73 -40.35 15.63
C VAL A 976 4.31 -40.81 15.28
N CYS A 977 3.50 -39.90 14.74
CA CYS A 977 2.19 -40.18 14.18
C CYS A 977 2.26 -39.94 12.67
N ALA A 978 2.55 -40.99 11.91
CA ALA A 978 2.60 -40.94 10.44
C ALA A 978 1.20 -41.08 9.82
N SER A 979 1.02 -40.48 8.64
CA SER A 979 -0.19 -40.57 7.83
C SER A 979 0.17 -40.52 6.35
N GLU A 980 -0.67 -41.15 5.53
CA GLU A 980 -0.44 -41.28 4.08
C GLU A 980 -0.83 -40.05 3.27
N GLY A 981 -1.23 -38.92 3.89
CA GLY A 981 -1.52 -37.61 3.28
C GLY A 981 -2.52 -37.57 2.10
N SER A 982 -2.94 -38.73 1.60
CA SER A 982 -3.70 -38.89 0.37
C SER A 982 -5.09 -38.30 0.57
N HIS A 983 -5.51 -37.50 -0.42
CA HIS A 983 -6.73 -36.66 -0.37
C HIS A 983 -6.67 -35.40 0.52
N ALA A 984 -5.50 -34.99 1.03
CA ALA A 984 -5.33 -33.66 1.60
C ALA A 984 -5.80 -32.59 0.59
N THR A 985 -6.79 -31.77 0.98
CA THR A 985 -7.41 -30.81 0.07
C THR A 985 -6.40 -29.79 -0.41
N PHE A 986 -6.27 -29.61 -1.72
CA PHE A 986 -5.44 -28.55 -2.28
C PHE A 986 -6.08 -27.19 -2.02
N ALA A 987 -5.40 -26.33 -1.26
CA ALA A 987 -5.82 -24.94 -0.99
C ALA A 987 -5.03 -23.97 -1.89
N PRO A 988 -5.52 -23.65 -3.10
CA PRO A 988 -4.76 -22.87 -4.08
C PRO A 988 -4.55 -21.42 -3.65
N ARG A 989 -3.41 -20.85 -4.04
CA ARG A 989 -3.01 -19.48 -3.75
C ARG A 989 -2.72 -18.69 -5.03
N GLY A 990 -3.33 -17.51 -5.11
CA GLY A 990 -3.33 -16.74 -6.34
C GLY A 990 -4.21 -17.36 -7.43
N TRP A 991 -4.42 -16.62 -8.50
CA TRP A 991 -5.36 -17.03 -9.55
C TRP A 991 -4.85 -18.24 -10.36
N LYS A 992 -3.54 -18.35 -10.65
CA LYS A 992 -2.97 -19.47 -11.43
C LYS A 992 -3.14 -20.82 -10.74
N GLN A 993 -2.92 -20.90 -9.42
CA GLN A 993 -3.16 -22.14 -8.68
C GLN A 993 -4.66 -22.47 -8.60
N ARG A 994 -5.55 -21.47 -8.57
CA ARG A 994 -7.00 -21.70 -8.60
C ARG A 994 -7.46 -22.21 -9.96
N ALA A 995 -6.91 -21.67 -11.05
CA ALA A 995 -7.14 -22.16 -12.39
C ALA A 995 -6.63 -23.61 -12.56
N LEU A 996 -5.42 -23.89 -12.06
CA LEU A 996 -4.90 -25.26 -11.97
C LEU A 996 -5.84 -26.17 -11.17
N GLN A 997 -6.29 -25.75 -9.99
CA GLN A 997 -7.25 -26.53 -9.18
C GLN A 997 -8.51 -26.84 -9.97
N ALA A 998 -9.10 -25.84 -10.65
CA ALA A 998 -10.31 -26.02 -11.45
C ALA A 998 -10.10 -27.00 -12.60
N ALA A 999 -8.95 -26.92 -13.29
CA ALA A 999 -8.59 -27.83 -14.36
C ALA A 999 -8.46 -29.29 -13.87
N VAL A 1000 -7.74 -29.52 -12.77
CA VAL A 1000 -7.56 -30.86 -12.18
C VAL A 1000 -8.88 -31.40 -11.61
N GLN A 1001 -9.68 -30.53 -11.01
CA GLN A 1001 -11.01 -30.86 -10.50
C GLN A 1001 -11.94 -31.33 -11.62
N ALA A 1002 -11.93 -30.66 -12.79
CA ALA A 1002 -12.73 -31.04 -13.94
C ALA A 1002 -12.30 -32.40 -14.53
N GLU A 1003 -10.99 -32.69 -14.56
CA GLU A 1003 -10.47 -33.96 -15.09
C GLU A 1003 -10.74 -35.15 -14.15
N ARG A 1004 -10.63 -34.96 -12.82
CA ARG A 1004 -10.52 -36.07 -11.85
C ARG A 1004 -11.51 -36.04 -10.69
N GLY A 1005 -12.46 -35.09 -10.70
CA GLY A 1005 -13.50 -34.94 -9.66
C GLY A 1005 -13.01 -34.48 -8.29
N HIS A 1006 -11.69 -34.32 -8.08
CA HIS A 1006 -11.08 -33.82 -6.85
C HIS A 1006 -9.67 -33.28 -7.14
N CYS A 1007 -9.24 -32.20 -6.48
CA CYS A 1007 -7.84 -31.75 -6.51
C CYS A 1007 -7.24 -31.82 -5.10
N SER A 1008 -6.36 -32.80 -4.88
CA SER A 1008 -5.59 -32.95 -3.64
C SER A 1008 -4.17 -32.40 -3.79
N VAL A 1009 -3.51 -32.09 -2.67
CA VAL A 1009 -2.11 -31.63 -2.65
C VAL A 1009 -1.20 -32.65 -3.33
N GLU A 1010 -1.41 -33.94 -3.06
CA GLU A 1010 -0.66 -35.03 -3.72
C GLU A 1010 -0.69 -34.93 -5.25
N ARG A 1011 -1.84 -34.61 -5.86
CA ARG A 1011 -2.01 -34.59 -7.33
C ARG A 1011 -1.23 -33.47 -8.03
N VAL A 1012 -0.91 -32.40 -7.31
CA VAL A 1012 -0.24 -31.21 -7.86
C VAL A 1012 1.14 -30.95 -7.23
N GLY A 1013 1.40 -31.49 -6.05
CA GLY A 1013 2.62 -31.30 -5.26
C GLY A 1013 3.44 -32.57 -5.03
N CYS A 1014 3.05 -33.73 -5.59
CA CYS A 1014 3.80 -34.99 -5.52
C CYS A 1014 3.83 -35.68 -6.89
N GLY A 1015 4.76 -36.64 -7.06
CA GLY A 1015 4.86 -37.50 -8.24
C GLY A 1015 4.84 -36.73 -9.56
N ASP A 1016 3.80 -36.99 -10.36
CA ASP A 1016 3.56 -36.36 -11.67
C ASP A 1016 3.04 -34.91 -11.60
N GLY A 1017 2.87 -34.34 -10.40
CA GLY A 1017 2.32 -32.99 -10.17
C GLY A 1017 3.08 -31.90 -10.91
N LEU A 1018 4.42 -31.96 -10.93
CA LEU A 1018 5.25 -30.98 -11.67
C LEU A 1018 4.96 -31.02 -13.18
N ARG A 1019 4.84 -32.22 -13.76
CA ARG A 1019 4.45 -32.39 -15.17
C ARG A 1019 3.06 -31.83 -15.43
N ARG A 1020 2.11 -32.12 -14.53
CA ARG A 1020 0.74 -31.62 -14.65
C ARG A 1020 0.66 -30.10 -14.63
N ILE A 1021 1.42 -29.43 -13.77
CA ILE A 1021 1.50 -27.97 -13.75
C ILE A 1021 2.07 -27.45 -15.06
N TYR A 1022 3.16 -28.06 -15.55
CA TYR A 1022 3.80 -27.68 -16.81
C TYR A 1022 2.86 -27.82 -18.01
N ASP A 1023 2.10 -28.91 -18.09
CA ASP A 1023 1.11 -29.17 -19.13
C ASP A 1023 -0.05 -28.16 -19.05
N PHE A 1024 -0.53 -27.84 -17.84
CA PHE A 1024 -1.57 -26.84 -17.60
C PHE A 1024 -1.16 -25.44 -18.08
N LEU A 1025 0.06 -25.00 -17.77
CA LEU A 1025 0.54 -23.68 -18.21
C LEU A 1025 0.57 -23.56 -19.74
N GLY A 1026 0.80 -24.67 -20.46
CA GLY A 1026 0.76 -24.68 -21.92
C GLY A 1026 -0.64 -24.46 -22.52
N SER A 1027 -1.70 -24.83 -21.80
CA SER A 1027 -3.09 -24.72 -22.28
C SER A 1027 -3.83 -23.48 -21.77
N ASP A 1028 -3.44 -22.93 -20.62
CA ASP A 1028 -4.10 -21.77 -20.00
C ASP A 1028 -3.87 -20.46 -20.78
N GLU A 1029 -2.60 -20.14 -21.12
CA GLU A 1029 -2.24 -18.88 -21.79
C GLU A 1029 -1.14 -19.08 -22.86
N PRO A 1030 -1.46 -19.70 -24.01
CA PRO A 1030 -0.46 -20.09 -25.02
C PRO A 1030 0.31 -18.89 -25.61
N SER A 1031 -0.27 -17.68 -25.59
CA SER A 1031 0.40 -16.45 -26.02
C SER A 1031 1.56 -16.02 -25.13
N GLN A 1032 1.66 -16.54 -23.90
CA GLN A 1032 2.77 -16.21 -22.97
C GLN A 1032 4.09 -16.90 -23.33
N TYR A 1033 4.06 -17.93 -24.18
CA TYR A 1033 5.25 -18.72 -24.54
C TYR A 1033 5.42 -18.82 -26.08
N PRO A 1034 5.60 -17.70 -26.79
CA PRO A 1034 5.63 -17.68 -28.25
C PRO A 1034 6.85 -18.43 -28.81
N GLY A 1035 6.65 -19.20 -29.89
CA GLY A 1035 7.71 -19.88 -30.64
C GLY A 1035 8.22 -21.19 -30.04
N ARG A 1036 7.49 -21.80 -29.09
CA ARG A 1036 7.85 -23.08 -28.46
C ARG A 1036 6.82 -24.16 -28.71
N ASP A 1037 7.26 -25.43 -28.71
CA ASP A 1037 6.37 -26.59 -28.83
C ASP A 1037 5.59 -26.79 -27.52
N LEU A 1038 4.36 -26.27 -27.50
CA LEU A 1038 3.47 -26.36 -26.34
C LEU A 1038 2.93 -27.78 -26.11
N GLY A 1039 3.03 -28.68 -27.10
CA GLY A 1039 2.57 -30.07 -27.02
C GLY A 1039 3.63 -31.07 -26.53
N ALA A 1040 4.89 -30.65 -26.37
CA ALA A 1040 5.98 -31.51 -25.93
C ALA A 1040 5.78 -31.99 -24.49
N LYS A 1041 5.53 -33.29 -24.31
CA LYS A 1041 5.49 -33.94 -22.99
C LYS A 1041 6.91 -34.09 -22.45
N ARG A 1042 7.13 -33.67 -21.21
CA ARG A 1042 8.41 -33.84 -20.49
C ARG A 1042 8.17 -34.57 -19.18
N ASP A 1043 9.12 -35.40 -18.77
CA ASP A 1043 9.10 -35.95 -17.42
C ASP A 1043 9.50 -34.88 -16.38
N PRO A 1044 9.21 -35.08 -15.08
CA PRO A 1044 9.56 -34.12 -14.04
C PRO A 1044 11.06 -33.80 -13.93
N ALA A 1045 11.95 -34.73 -14.29
CA ALA A 1045 13.40 -34.53 -14.24
C ALA A 1045 13.86 -33.54 -15.33
N ALA A 1046 13.36 -33.70 -16.56
CA ALA A 1046 13.61 -32.81 -17.67
C ALA A 1046 13.01 -31.41 -17.44
N ILE A 1047 11.84 -31.31 -16.80
CA ILE A 1047 11.25 -30.01 -16.41
C ILE A 1047 12.14 -29.32 -15.38
N SER A 1048 12.59 -30.04 -14.35
CA SER A 1048 13.46 -29.48 -13.31
C SER A 1048 14.79 -29.00 -13.90
N ALA A 1049 15.42 -29.78 -14.80
CA ALA A 1049 16.65 -29.40 -15.47
C ALA A 1049 16.47 -28.11 -16.30
N ALA A 1050 15.41 -28.03 -17.12
CA ALA A 1050 15.11 -26.88 -17.96
C ALA A 1050 14.72 -25.61 -17.17
N ALA A 1051 14.21 -25.79 -15.96
CA ALA A 1051 13.92 -24.71 -15.02
C ALA A 1051 15.22 -24.14 -14.41
N LEU A 1052 16.17 -25.00 -14.06
CA LEU A 1052 17.44 -24.62 -13.42
C LEU A 1052 18.40 -23.96 -14.41
N ASP A 1053 18.51 -24.47 -15.64
CA ASP A 1053 19.38 -23.91 -16.67
C ASP A 1053 18.79 -22.66 -17.35
N GLY A 1054 17.52 -22.32 -17.06
CA GLY A 1054 16.80 -21.17 -17.62
C GLY A 1054 16.42 -21.32 -19.09
N SER A 1055 16.56 -22.52 -19.66
CA SER A 1055 16.25 -22.81 -21.06
C SER A 1055 14.75 -22.75 -21.35
N ASP A 1056 13.88 -22.96 -20.35
CA ASP A 1056 12.43 -22.92 -20.51
C ASP A 1056 11.69 -22.11 -19.41
N PRO A 1057 11.17 -20.90 -19.74
CA PRO A 1057 10.37 -20.09 -18.82
C PRO A 1057 9.12 -20.79 -18.30
N ARG A 1058 8.49 -21.68 -19.10
CA ARG A 1058 7.33 -22.47 -18.67
C ARG A 1058 7.74 -23.49 -17.61
N ALA A 1059 8.92 -24.10 -17.78
CA ALA A 1059 9.46 -25.05 -16.81
C ALA A 1059 9.83 -24.35 -15.49
N ALA A 1060 10.43 -23.17 -15.58
CA ALA A 1060 10.74 -22.34 -14.42
C ALA A 1060 9.48 -21.97 -13.63
N GLU A 1061 8.42 -21.53 -14.32
CA GLU A 1061 7.15 -21.20 -13.68
C GLU A 1061 6.45 -22.44 -13.09
N ALA A 1062 6.49 -23.59 -13.77
CA ALA A 1062 5.92 -24.83 -13.26
C ALA A 1062 6.61 -25.29 -11.97
N LEU A 1063 7.95 -25.22 -11.93
CA LEU A 1063 8.73 -25.55 -10.74
C LEU A 1063 8.45 -24.58 -9.59
N ASP A 1064 8.30 -23.29 -9.86
CA ASP A 1064 7.95 -22.29 -8.85
C ASP A 1064 6.58 -22.54 -8.22
N ILE A 1065 5.57 -22.85 -9.05
CA ILE A 1065 4.23 -23.21 -8.58
C ILE A 1065 4.32 -24.49 -7.73
N PHE A 1066 5.02 -25.52 -8.19
CA PHE A 1066 5.21 -26.77 -7.45
C PHE A 1066 5.82 -26.52 -6.06
N LEU A 1067 6.92 -25.77 -5.97
CA LEU A 1067 7.57 -25.42 -4.71
C LEU A 1067 6.67 -24.60 -3.79
N SER A 1068 5.88 -23.67 -4.36
CA SER A 1068 4.89 -22.90 -3.60
C SER A 1068 3.79 -23.78 -3.01
N ILE A 1069 3.34 -24.81 -3.72
CA ILE A 1069 2.31 -25.74 -3.23
C ILE A 1069 2.85 -26.53 -2.03
N VAL A 1070 4.07 -27.05 -2.12
CA VAL A 1070 4.69 -27.79 -1.01
C VAL A 1070 4.92 -26.88 0.20
N GLY A 1071 5.42 -25.66 -0.02
CA GLY A 1071 5.59 -24.69 1.06
C GLY A 1071 4.26 -24.33 1.75
N ALA A 1072 3.18 -24.23 0.98
CA ALA A 1072 1.84 -24.00 1.53
C ALA A 1072 1.39 -25.14 2.45
N GLU A 1073 1.58 -26.40 2.04
CA GLU A 1073 1.20 -27.55 2.86
C GLU A 1073 2.08 -27.68 4.11
N ALA A 1074 3.38 -27.37 4.02
CA ALA A 1074 4.25 -27.28 5.18
C ALA A 1074 3.72 -26.28 6.22
N GLY A 1075 3.19 -25.14 5.76
CA GLY A 1075 2.55 -24.15 6.64
C GLY A 1075 1.25 -24.67 7.26
N HIS A 1076 0.46 -25.47 6.54
CA HIS A 1076 -0.73 -26.11 7.09
C HIS A 1076 -0.37 -27.13 8.17
N MET A 1077 0.64 -27.97 7.93
CA MET A 1077 1.13 -28.92 8.93
C MET A 1077 1.62 -28.22 10.20
N ALA A 1078 2.35 -27.11 10.04
CA ALA A 1078 2.82 -26.31 11.16
C ALA A 1078 1.68 -25.85 12.07
N LEU A 1079 0.56 -25.43 11.48
CA LEU A 1079 -0.62 -24.98 12.22
C LEU A 1079 -1.43 -26.14 12.80
N ARG A 1080 -1.52 -27.28 12.12
CA ARG A 1080 -2.22 -28.47 12.61
C ARG A 1080 -1.55 -29.06 13.86
N GLY A 1081 -0.21 -29.08 13.89
CA GLY A 1081 0.56 -29.67 14.99
C GLY A 1081 1.18 -28.66 15.97
N LEU A 1082 1.02 -27.35 15.74
CA LEU A 1082 1.73 -26.28 16.47
C LEU A 1082 3.22 -26.60 16.64
N THR A 1083 3.87 -26.91 15.53
CA THR A 1083 5.17 -27.57 15.53
C THR A 1083 6.33 -26.61 15.78
N THR A 1084 6.39 -26.00 16.97
CA THR A 1084 7.45 -25.07 17.37
C THR A 1084 8.85 -25.70 17.46
N GLY A 1085 8.93 -27.03 17.39
CA GLY A 1085 10.17 -27.77 17.17
C GLY A 1085 10.64 -27.79 15.72
N GLY A 1086 9.84 -27.32 14.76
CA GLY A 1086 10.18 -27.17 13.35
C GLY A 1086 9.38 -28.04 12.38
N VAL A 1087 9.36 -27.63 11.11
CA VAL A 1087 8.84 -28.41 9.98
C VAL A 1087 9.98 -28.82 9.06
N TYR A 1088 10.01 -30.10 8.68
CA TYR A 1088 11.09 -30.73 7.93
C TYR A 1088 10.54 -31.27 6.61
N ILE A 1089 10.96 -30.68 5.49
CA ILE A 1089 10.61 -31.13 4.14
C ILE A 1089 11.65 -32.16 3.70
N CYS A 1090 11.19 -33.37 3.42
CA CYS A 1090 11.99 -34.50 2.95
C CYS A 1090 11.72 -34.79 1.47
N GLY A 1091 12.48 -35.72 0.88
CA GLY A 1091 12.23 -36.22 -0.46
C GLY A 1091 13.29 -35.80 -1.49
N GLY A 1092 13.51 -36.68 -2.49
CA GLY A 1092 14.66 -36.60 -3.38
C GLY A 1092 14.65 -35.48 -4.44
N ILE A 1093 13.56 -34.72 -4.58
CA ILE A 1093 13.52 -33.58 -5.52
C ILE A 1093 14.19 -32.33 -4.94
N PHE A 1094 13.99 -32.04 -3.64
CA PHE A 1094 14.44 -30.79 -3.00
C PHE A 1094 15.97 -30.62 -3.01
N PRO A 1095 16.78 -31.66 -2.71
CA PRO A 1095 18.24 -31.58 -2.86
C PRO A 1095 18.71 -31.34 -4.30
N LYS A 1096 17.91 -31.66 -5.31
CA LYS A 1096 18.26 -31.51 -6.73
C LYS A 1096 17.93 -30.12 -7.30
N VAL A 1097 17.07 -29.35 -6.62
CA VAL A 1097 16.63 -28.01 -7.06
C VAL A 1097 16.97 -26.92 -6.02
N LEU A 1098 18.06 -27.10 -5.27
CA LEU A 1098 18.43 -26.23 -4.13
C LEU A 1098 18.53 -24.74 -4.49
N ASP A 1099 19.06 -24.40 -5.67
CA ASP A 1099 19.18 -23.01 -6.10
C ASP A 1099 17.81 -22.33 -6.19
N ARG A 1100 16.79 -23.06 -6.67
CA ARG A 1100 15.42 -22.54 -6.75
C ARG A 1100 14.71 -22.56 -5.40
N VAL A 1101 14.98 -23.55 -4.56
CA VAL A 1101 14.48 -23.59 -3.17
C VAL A 1101 15.01 -22.40 -2.36
N ARG A 1102 16.29 -22.06 -2.52
CA ARG A 1102 16.94 -20.90 -1.88
C ARG A 1102 16.39 -19.56 -2.36
N ALA A 1103 15.77 -19.51 -3.55
CA ALA A 1103 15.09 -18.31 -4.04
C ALA A 1103 13.85 -17.92 -3.22
N GLY A 1104 13.42 -18.76 -2.26
CA GLY A 1104 12.53 -18.38 -1.16
C GLY A 1104 11.05 -18.71 -1.37
N GLY A 1105 10.65 -19.26 -2.52
CA GLY A 1105 9.24 -19.57 -2.82
C GLY A 1105 8.58 -20.54 -1.82
N VAL A 1106 9.35 -21.53 -1.34
CA VAL A 1106 8.89 -22.49 -0.33
C VAL A 1106 8.65 -21.80 1.02
N ALA A 1107 9.60 -20.99 1.49
CA ALA A 1107 9.50 -20.27 2.76
C ALA A 1107 8.40 -19.20 2.74
N GLU A 1108 8.25 -18.50 1.61
CA GLU A 1108 7.18 -17.51 1.43
C GLU A 1108 5.80 -18.16 1.50
N ALA A 1109 5.62 -19.29 0.83
CA ALA A 1109 4.38 -20.05 0.92
C ALA A 1109 4.16 -20.62 2.33
N PHE A 1110 5.20 -21.11 3.01
CA PHE A 1110 5.08 -21.54 4.40
C PHE A 1110 4.55 -20.45 5.33
N LEU A 1111 5.11 -19.23 5.23
CA LEU A 1111 4.76 -18.12 6.12
C LEU A 1111 3.38 -17.52 5.82
N TRP A 1112 2.87 -17.62 4.58
CA TRP A 1112 1.62 -17.02 4.10
C TRP A 1112 1.14 -15.79 4.90
N ARG A 1113 1.63 -14.60 4.52
CA ARG A 1113 1.46 -13.38 5.32
C ARG A 1113 0.02 -12.93 5.57
N ASP A 1114 -0.91 -13.32 4.70
CA ASP A 1114 -2.34 -13.01 4.89
C ASP A 1114 -3.01 -13.95 5.91
N SER A 1115 -2.31 -14.97 6.39
CA SER A 1115 -2.77 -15.82 7.49
C SER A 1115 -2.85 -15.01 8.78
N ARG A 1116 -4.00 -15.07 9.46
CA ARG A 1116 -4.14 -14.53 10.83
C ARG A 1116 -3.18 -15.14 11.85
N PHE A 1117 -2.52 -16.24 11.49
CA PHE A 1117 -1.55 -16.96 12.32
C PHE A 1117 -0.09 -16.71 11.91
N HIS A 1118 0.17 -15.85 10.91
CA HIS A 1118 1.53 -15.51 10.48
C HIS A 1118 2.39 -15.02 11.65
N ASP A 1119 2.01 -13.88 12.25
CA ASP A 1119 2.80 -13.27 13.33
C ASP A 1119 2.71 -14.01 14.67
N LYS A 1120 1.69 -14.84 14.85
CA LYS A 1120 1.42 -15.51 16.13
C LYS A 1120 2.05 -16.88 16.23
N VAL A 1121 2.21 -17.58 15.11
CA VAL A 1121 2.59 -19.00 15.09
C VAL A 1121 3.66 -19.25 14.02
N LEU A 1122 3.34 -19.05 12.73
CA LEU A 1122 4.19 -19.48 11.62
C LEU A 1122 5.58 -18.83 11.64
N LYS A 1123 5.67 -17.52 11.93
CA LYS A 1123 6.93 -16.79 12.01
C LYS A 1123 7.89 -17.31 13.09
N HIS A 1124 7.37 -18.02 14.08
CA HIS A 1124 8.12 -18.60 15.19
C HIS A 1124 8.45 -20.09 15.00
N ILE A 1125 8.04 -20.71 13.90
CA ILE A 1125 8.30 -22.13 13.62
C ILE A 1125 9.40 -22.24 12.56
N PRO A 1126 10.55 -22.86 12.86
CA PRO A 1126 11.61 -23.00 11.87
C PRO A 1126 11.23 -23.99 10.75
N LEU A 1127 11.70 -23.72 9.53
CA LEU A 1127 11.45 -24.54 8.35
C LEU A 1127 12.77 -25.05 7.77
N PHE A 1128 12.85 -26.35 7.54
CA PHE A 1128 14.03 -27.04 7.05
C PHE A 1128 13.73 -27.88 5.81
N VAL A 1129 14.74 -28.03 4.96
CA VAL A 1129 14.84 -29.10 3.95
C VAL A 1129 15.90 -30.09 4.42
N VAL A 1130 15.53 -31.37 4.44
CA VAL A 1130 16.45 -32.47 4.80
C VAL A 1130 17.29 -32.82 3.57
N LEU A 1131 18.61 -32.77 3.73
CA LEU A 1131 19.58 -33.08 2.67
C LEU A 1131 20.05 -34.54 2.71
N GLU A 1132 19.85 -35.23 3.83
CA GLU A 1132 20.20 -36.65 4.00
C GLU A 1132 19.15 -37.56 3.35
N GLU A 1133 19.53 -38.25 2.28
CA GLU A 1133 18.64 -39.15 1.52
C GLU A 1133 18.31 -40.45 2.28
N LYS A 1134 19.14 -40.84 3.27
CA LYS A 1134 18.96 -42.08 4.06
C LYS A 1134 18.32 -41.84 5.44
N VAL A 1135 17.55 -40.76 5.62
CA VAL A 1135 16.91 -40.42 6.91
C VAL A 1135 15.97 -41.51 7.43
N GLY A 1136 15.28 -42.25 6.56
CA GLY A 1136 14.45 -43.40 6.96
C GLY A 1136 15.27 -44.49 7.65
N LEU A 1137 16.42 -44.87 7.07
CA LEU A 1137 17.34 -45.86 7.66
C LEU A 1137 17.90 -45.40 9.03
N LEU A 1138 18.13 -44.10 9.19
CA LEU A 1138 18.54 -43.54 10.49
C LEU A 1138 17.46 -43.76 11.54
N GLY A 1139 16.19 -43.46 11.24
CA GLY A 1139 15.10 -43.65 12.21
C GLY A 1139 14.78 -45.11 12.48
N THR A 1140 14.87 -45.98 11.46
CA THR A 1140 14.80 -47.44 11.64
C THR A 1140 15.86 -47.92 12.62
N ARG A 1141 17.10 -47.41 12.52
CA ARG A 1141 18.18 -47.73 13.46
C ARG A 1141 17.86 -47.31 14.89
N GLU A 1142 17.32 -46.12 15.09
CA GLU A 1142 16.91 -45.67 16.43
C GLU A 1142 15.84 -46.59 17.04
N GLN A 1143 14.91 -47.11 16.24
CA GLN A 1143 13.91 -48.08 16.75
C GLN A 1143 14.51 -49.46 17.05
N ALA A 1144 15.41 -49.96 16.20
CA ALA A 1144 16.10 -51.22 16.48
C ALA A 1144 16.92 -51.13 17.78
N ILE A 1145 17.59 -50.00 18.04
CA ILE A 1145 18.34 -49.76 19.29
C ILE A 1145 17.38 -49.67 20.49
N ARG A 1146 16.24 -49.01 20.36
CA ARG A 1146 15.22 -48.95 21.43
C ARG A 1146 14.70 -50.33 21.83
N LEU A 1147 14.48 -51.23 20.87
CA LEU A 1147 14.08 -52.61 21.18
C LEU A 1147 15.11 -53.33 22.08
N LEU A 1148 16.41 -53.04 21.92
CA LEU A 1148 17.46 -53.56 22.81
C LEU A 1148 17.41 -52.93 24.20
N HIS A 1149 17.17 -51.62 24.30
CA HIS A 1149 17.01 -50.95 25.60
C HIS A 1149 15.84 -51.53 26.41
N GLN A 1150 14.69 -51.76 25.78
CA GLN A 1150 13.53 -52.39 26.44
C GLN A 1150 13.86 -53.80 26.95
N GLN A 1151 14.66 -54.57 26.20
CA GLN A 1151 15.11 -55.89 26.63
C GLN A 1151 16.01 -55.82 27.87
N ALA A 1152 16.91 -54.85 27.96
CA ALA A 1152 17.76 -54.66 29.13
C ALA A 1152 16.95 -54.25 30.38
N GLU A 1153 15.90 -53.43 30.21
CA GLU A 1153 14.99 -53.01 31.29
C GLU A 1153 14.07 -54.16 31.74
N ASP A 1154 13.48 -54.93 30.82
CA ASP A 1154 12.64 -56.10 31.15
C ASP A 1154 13.43 -57.17 31.93
N VAL A 1155 14.71 -57.38 31.59
CA VAL A 1155 15.60 -58.31 32.32
C VAL A 1155 15.98 -57.75 33.70
N SER A 1156 16.18 -56.42 33.83
CA SER A 1156 16.49 -55.75 35.10
C SER A 1156 15.29 -55.65 36.06
N ILE A 1157 14.06 -55.76 35.57
CA ILE A 1157 12.83 -55.77 36.38
C ILE A 1157 12.46 -57.20 36.79
N ALA A 1158 12.87 -58.21 36.00
CA ALA A 1158 12.66 -59.63 36.28
C ALA A 1158 13.75 -60.28 37.16
N THR A 1159 14.87 -59.59 37.41
CA THR A 1159 15.93 -59.97 38.35
C THR A 1159 15.87 -59.12 39.60
#